data_AF-A0A2U1TYN4-F1
#
_entry.id   AF-A0A2U1TYN4-F1
#
_cell.length_a   1.000
_cell.length_b   1.000
_cell.length_c   1.000
_cell.angle_alpha   90.00
_cell.angle_beta   90.00
_cell.angle_gamma   90.00
#
_symmetry.space_group_name_H-M   'P 1'
#
loop_
_entity.id
_entity.type
_entity.pdbx_description
1 polymer ?
#
loop_
_entity_poly.entity_id
_entity_poly.type
_entity_poly.pdbx_seq_one_letter_code
_entity_poly.pdbx_strand_id
1 'polypeptide(L)'
;MITKNRGRTYKRRLAMMLLACGMLGASAHAAITAGQYSATEKGNEGIVGVTVTIDAAGVIKDIAVDASKETPELGGKAGPEVGRAIVEHQSLNVDGVTGATMTSNAVKKAVSAALSQAGADVARYQGKVAKQGQDEETSVDVVVVGGGVSGTAAALAAAEKGAKVLVIEKMPVLGGAGRMASGFTAVESSLQKAKGMKYTAAELTQRLLEYNQYLSNGPLTKRIVDKSASTVDWMIKHGVELDIVETTRDAKQSSVQQAHLEDPIKSDVYHRIKNGGEAAYKTLYDEFAKLGGKVLTKTVGKSLLQDDKGKVTGLIAEKADGGQLTVHAKAVILASGGFGANKKMLDDAMLTENIFPLAWPNMGEGLEMAWKAGGAKWDMQSALIHAAQLVDIEPSEGAHHGGGDAAALDSPLIWLLKSPLLWVDVVGERFADEGHIYDTAFWANVAYSVGGHYYIIVDTPTLKSFTKNAMPFPLSGAGPANPPKPGDFVALADAGTRGGTSKSIVKGKDIAELASRMGIAPESLKATVDRYNGNVKAKQDKDFGKKAEYLAYGVEKGPFYAFKAVVVSLSSLGGVRVNSDLQVTNADLQPIAGLYAVGNNAAGFYSVPGYPPYQGLANGFALNSGRIAGEHAAQSVLKK
;
A
#
# COMPACT_ATOMS: atom_id res chain seq x y z
N MET A 1 -31.94 -44.56 33.48
CA MET A 1 -33.31 -44.60 32.93
C MET A 1 -33.21 -44.20 31.46
N ILE A 2 -33.09 -45.18 30.55
CA ILE A 2 -34.17 -45.81 29.73
C ILE A 2 -34.57 -44.84 28.59
N THR A 3 -34.49 -45.09 27.27
CA THR A 3 -34.12 -46.23 26.36
C THR A 3 -34.09 -45.62 24.93
N LYS A 4 -33.04 -45.72 24.11
CA LYS A 4 -32.68 -46.74 23.09
C LYS A 4 -33.72 -47.11 21.99
N ASN A 5 -33.22 -47.02 20.74
CA ASN A 5 -33.38 -47.90 19.57
C ASN A 5 -34.60 -47.81 18.63
N ARG A 6 -34.31 -47.57 17.34
CA ARG A 6 -34.37 -48.49 16.17
C ARG A 6 -34.02 -47.66 14.92
N GLY A 7 -33.35 -48.13 13.87
CA GLY A 7 -32.97 -49.46 13.42
C GLY A 7 -32.74 -49.35 11.90
N ARG A 8 -31.61 -49.88 11.44
CA ARG A 8 -31.07 -49.81 10.08
C ARG A 8 -31.78 -50.82 9.15
N THR A 9 -31.56 -50.64 7.84
CA THR A 9 -31.27 -51.67 6.80
C THR A 9 -32.35 -52.38 5.94
N TYR A 10 -32.14 -52.24 4.61
CA TYR A 10 -32.11 -53.26 3.51
C TYR A 10 -33.23 -53.36 2.44
N LYS A 11 -32.88 -52.89 1.22
CA LYS A 11 -32.77 -53.62 -0.07
C LYS A 11 -33.69 -54.83 -0.34
N ARG A 12 -34.49 -54.77 -1.43
CA ARG A 12 -34.25 -55.33 -2.81
C ARG A 12 -35.50 -55.96 -3.50
N ARG A 13 -35.64 -55.61 -4.79
CA ARG A 13 -36.13 -56.37 -5.99
C ARG A 13 -37.64 -56.48 -6.29
N LEU A 14 -38.06 -56.01 -7.48
CA LEU A 14 -38.26 -56.84 -8.68
C LEU A 14 -38.38 -55.96 -9.96
N ALA A 15 -38.07 -56.56 -11.11
CA ALA A 15 -37.81 -55.94 -12.42
C ALA A 15 -38.74 -56.49 -13.52
N MET A 16 -38.96 -55.72 -14.60
CA MET A 16 -39.24 -56.15 -16.00
C MET A 16 -39.33 -54.87 -16.87
N MET A 17 -38.33 -54.46 -17.64
CA MET A 17 -37.85 -54.95 -18.95
C MET A 17 -38.81 -54.67 -20.12
N LEU A 18 -38.49 -53.64 -20.94
CA LEU A 18 -38.63 -53.69 -22.40
C LEU A 18 -37.74 -52.65 -23.09
N LEU A 19 -37.03 -53.16 -24.10
CA LEU A 19 -35.98 -52.59 -24.94
C LEU A 19 -36.33 -51.25 -25.60
N ALA A 20 -35.33 -50.36 -25.68
CA ALA A 20 -35.10 -49.55 -26.88
C ALA A 20 -33.60 -49.30 -27.09
N CYS A 21 -33.17 -49.60 -28.32
CA CYS A 21 -31.86 -49.54 -28.95
C CYS A 21 -30.74 -48.72 -28.28
N GLY A 22 -29.58 -49.36 -28.20
CA GLY A 22 -28.31 -48.69 -27.98
C GLY A 22 -27.97 -47.70 -29.10
N MET A 23 -27.69 -46.48 -28.69
CA MET A 23 -26.63 -45.68 -29.29
C MET A 23 -25.66 -45.35 -28.16
N LEU A 24 -24.46 -45.92 -28.23
CA LEU A 24 -23.30 -45.35 -27.57
C LEU A 24 -23.09 -43.98 -28.21
N GLY A 25 -23.72 -42.96 -27.64
CA GLY A 25 -23.32 -41.58 -27.84
C GLY A 25 -21.94 -41.43 -27.23
N ALA A 26 -20.90 -41.71 -28.02
CA ALA A 26 -19.61 -41.07 -27.81
C ALA A 26 -19.91 -39.57 -27.83
N SER A 27 -19.92 -38.94 -26.66
CA SER A 27 -19.93 -37.49 -26.54
C SER A 27 -18.69 -36.99 -27.28
N ALA A 28 -18.90 -36.59 -28.54
CA ALA A 28 -17.91 -35.94 -29.36
C ALA A 28 -17.47 -34.69 -28.59
N HIS A 29 -16.33 -34.77 -27.92
CA HIS A 29 -15.63 -33.57 -27.51
C HIS A 29 -15.35 -32.83 -28.82
N ALA A 30 -15.83 -31.60 -28.93
CA ALA A 30 -15.49 -30.75 -30.06
C ALA A 30 -13.97 -30.81 -30.25
N ALA A 31 -13.52 -31.17 -31.45
CA ALA A 31 -12.11 -31.27 -31.72
C ALA A 31 -11.46 -29.90 -31.52
N ILE A 32 -10.34 -29.86 -30.79
CA ILE A 32 -9.58 -28.62 -30.57
C ILE A 32 -9.13 -28.11 -31.94
N THR A 33 -9.49 -26.87 -32.26
CA THR A 33 -9.09 -26.25 -33.52
C THR A 33 -7.72 -25.62 -33.34
N ALA A 34 -6.71 -26.20 -34.00
CA ALA A 34 -5.36 -25.65 -33.98
C ALA A 34 -5.36 -24.21 -34.51
N GLY A 35 -4.62 -23.30 -33.87
CA GLY A 35 -4.59 -21.91 -34.28
C GLY A 35 -4.13 -20.97 -33.18
N GLN A 36 -4.33 -19.68 -33.43
CA GLN A 36 -4.07 -18.59 -32.50
C GLN A 36 -5.38 -17.99 -32.01
N TYR A 37 -5.50 -17.81 -30.70
CA TYR A 37 -6.69 -17.29 -30.05
C TYR A 37 -6.29 -16.20 -29.08
N SER A 38 -7.03 -15.09 -29.10
CA SER A 38 -6.72 -13.93 -28.29
C SER A 38 -7.83 -13.61 -27.30
N ALA A 39 -7.44 -13.19 -26.12
CA ALA A 39 -8.35 -12.69 -25.11
C ALA A 39 -7.69 -11.53 -24.37
N THR A 40 -8.52 -10.74 -23.69
CA THR A 40 -8.06 -9.63 -22.86
C THR A 40 -8.72 -9.71 -21.50
N GLU A 41 -8.00 -9.30 -20.47
CA GLU A 41 -8.49 -9.28 -19.09
C GLU A 41 -7.98 -8.04 -18.37
N LYS A 42 -8.73 -7.57 -17.38
CA LYS A 42 -8.28 -6.45 -16.54
C LYS A 42 -7.18 -6.92 -15.58
N GLY A 43 -5.98 -6.36 -15.76
CA GLY A 43 -4.82 -6.50 -14.88
C GLY A 43 -4.87 -5.57 -13.68
N ASN A 44 -3.70 -5.22 -13.12
CA ASN A 44 -3.61 -4.32 -11.98
C ASN A 44 -3.84 -2.86 -12.38
N GLU A 45 -3.23 -2.43 -13.49
CA GLU A 45 -3.23 -1.03 -13.94
C GLU A 45 -3.92 -0.86 -15.30
N GLY A 46 -3.99 -1.91 -16.10
CA GLY A 46 -4.60 -1.83 -17.42
C GLY A 46 -5.13 -3.16 -17.93
N ILE A 47 -5.50 -3.17 -19.21
CA ILE A 47 -5.90 -4.39 -19.89
C ILE A 47 -4.63 -5.18 -20.26
N VAL A 48 -4.62 -6.47 -19.91
CA VAL A 48 -3.62 -7.44 -20.30
C VAL A 48 -4.17 -8.22 -21.49
N GLY A 49 -3.44 -8.17 -22.61
CA GLY A 49 -3.73 -8.96 -23.80
C GLY A 49 -2.96 -10.27 -23.80
N VAL A 50 -3.60 -11.35 -24.25
CA VAL A 50 -2.96 -12.67 -24.39
C VAL A 50 -3.33 -13.26 -25.74
N THR A 51 -2.35 -13.80 -26.44
CA THR A 51 -2.52 -14.64 -27.63
C THR A 51 -1.91 -16.01 -27.38
N VAL A 52 -2.76 -17.04 -27.41
CA VAL A 52 -2.38 -18.45 -27.23
C VAL A 52 -2.25 -19.12 -28.59
N THR A 53 -1.11 -19.76 -28.85
CA THR A 53 -0.94 -20.70 -29.98
C THR A 53 -1.11 -22.13 -29.47
N ILE A 54 -2.08 -22.88 -30.02
CA ILE A 54 -2.41 -24.25 -29.61
C ILE A 54 -2.50 -25.18 -30.83
N ASP A 55 -2.05 -26.43 -30.68
CA ASP A 55 -2.20 -27.47 -31.70
C ASP A 55 -3.49 -28.30 -31.56
N ALA A 56 -3.79 -29.13 -32.56
CA ALA A 56 -5.00 -29.97 -32.57
C ALA A 56 -5.01 -31.06 -31.47
N ALA A 57 -3.85 -31.37 -30.88
CA ALA A 57 -3.72 -32.27 -29.75
C ALA A 57 -3.95 -31.57 -28.40
N GLY A 58 -4.18 -30.25 -28.41
CA GLY A 58 -4.37 -29.42 -27.24
C GLY A 58 -3.07 -29.03 -26.54
N VAL A 59 -1.92 -29.14 -27.21
CA VAL A 59 -0.64 -28.67 -26.64
C VAL A 59 -0.49 -27.18 -26.92
N ILE A 60 -0.29 -26.41 -25.84
CA ILE A 60 0.01 -24.98 -25.91
C ILE A 60 1.46 -24.84 -26.41
N LYS A 61 1.65 -24.23 -27.57
CA LYS A 61 2.97 -24.04 -28.19
C LYS A 61 3.63 -22.73 -27.79
N ASP A 62 2.83 -21.68 -27.63
CA ASP A 62 3.30 -20.35 -27.32
C ASP A 62 2.19 -19.52 -26.67
N ILE A 63 2.60 -18.56 -25.84
CA ILE A 63 1.73 -17.55 -25.25
C ILE A 63 2.43 -16.20 -25.34
N ALA A 64 1.94 -15.34 -26.22
CA ALA A 64 2.34 -13.93 -26.28
C ALA A 64 1.47 -13.12 -25.31
N VAL A 65 2.11 -12.38 -24.40
CA VAL A 65 1.42 -11.54 -23.41
C VAL A 65 1.76 -10.07 -23.66
N ASP A 66 0.75 -9.25 -23.88
CA ASP A 66 0.85 -7.79 -23.85
C ASP A 66 0.42 -7.29 -22.46
N ALA A 67 1.42 -7.03 -21.62
CA ALA A 67 1.27 -6.38 -20.33
C ALA A 67 1.91 -4.97 -20.33
N SER A 68 1.98 -4.32 -21.49
CA SER A 68 2.61 -3.00 -21.64
C SER A 68 1.92 -1.88 -20.87
N LYS A 69 0.66 -2.11 -20.46
CA LYS A 69 -0.15 -1.21 -19.63
C LYS A 69 0.04 -1.42 -18.13
N GLU A 70 0.88 -2.35 -17.73
CA GLU A 70 1.21 -2.62 -16.34
C GLU A 70 2.57 -2.02 -15.98
N THR A 71 2.85 -1.89 -14.68
CA THR A 71 4.14 -1.45 -14.15
C THR A 71 5.29 -2.27 -14.79
N PRO A 72 6.22 -1.65 -15.54
CA PRO A 72 7.17 -2.37 -16.39
C PRO A 72 8.01 -3.41 -15.66
N GLU A 73 8.47 -3.12 -14.45
CA GLU A 73 9.31 -3.98 -13.64
C GLU A 73 8.55 -5.03 -12.80
N LEU A 74 7.23 -4.87 -12.66
CA LEU A 74 6.35 -5.79 -11.93
C LEU A 74 5.43 -6.51 -12.92
N GLY A 75 4.22 -6.00 -13.15
CA GLY A 75 3.23 -6.62 -14.03
C GLY A 75 3.73 -6.82 -15.46
N GLY A 76 4.48 -5.85 -15.99
CA GLY A 76 5.05 -5.91 -17.34
C GLY A 76 6.04 -7.07 -17.54
N LYS A 77 6.82 -7.43 -16.51
CA LYS A 77 7.71 -8.61 -16.51
C LYS A 77 6.99 -9.89 -16.08
N ALA A 78 6.06 -9.78 -15.13
CA ALA A 78 5.32 -10.91 -14.59
C ALA A 78 4.40 -11.56 -15.62
N GLY A 79 3.73 -10.76 -16.46
CA GLY A 79 2.83 -11.28 -17.49
C GLY A 79 3.50 -12.30 -18.41
N PRO A 80 4.59 -11.93 -19.10
CA PRO A 80 5.38 -12.86 -19.91
C PRO A 80 6.01 -14.01 -19.11
N GLU A 81 6.38 -13.81 -17.84
CA GLU A 81 6.87 -14.90 -16.96
C GLU A 81 5.80 -15.97 -16.74
N VAL A 82 4.58 -15.56 -16.41
CA VAL A 82 3.43 -16.48 -16.22
C VAL A 82 3.08 -17.17 -17.53
N GLY A 83 3.05 -16.45 -18.66
CA GLY A 83 2.81 -17.04 -19.97
C GLY A 83 3.80 -18.17 -20.30
N ARG A 84 5.10 -17.92 -20.11
CA ARG A 84 6.15 -18.95 -20.31
C ARG A 84 5.96 -20.15 -19.40
N ALA A 85 5.65 -19.94 -18.12
CA ALA A 85 5.42 -21.03 -17.17
C ALA A 85 4.23 -21.91 -17.59
N ILE A 86 3.14 -21.30 -18.10
CA ILE A 86 1.98 -22.05 -18.60
C ILE A 86 2.37 -22.92 -19.80
N VAL A 87 3.18 -22.39 -20.73
CA VAL A 87 3.71 -23.16 -21.87
C VAL A 87 4.61 -24.29 -21.39
N GLU A 88 5.50 -24.04 -20.43
CA GLU A 88 6.43 -25.06 -19.92
C GLU A 88 5.70 -26.21 -19.22
N HIS A 89 4.74 -25.90 -18.37
CA HIS A 89 4.05 -26.88 -17.54
C HIS A 89 2.73 -27.38 -18.13
N GLN A 90 2.28 -26.81 -19.24
CA GLN A 90 0.97 -27.07 -19.85
C GLN A 90 -0.17 -26.95 -18.82
N SER A 91 -0.07 -25.96 -17.93
CA SER A 91 -0.97 -25.81 -16.78
C SER A 91 -1.22 -24.35 -16.43
N LEU A 92 -2.47 -24.03 -16.09
CA LEU A 92 -2.91 -22.75 -15.53
C LEU A 92 -2.64 -22.64 -14.02
N ASN A 93 -2.30 -23.76 -13.36
CA ASN A 93 -1.95 -23.83 -11.93
C ASN A 93 -0.48 -23.53 -11.65
N VAL A 94 0.21 -22.81 -12.55
CA VAL A 94 1.53 -22.23 -12.29
C VAL A 94 1.43 -21.16 -11.22
N ASP A 95 2.53 -20.87 -10.52
CA ASP A 95 2.55 -19.81 -9.52
C ASP A 95 2.36 -18.42 -10.15
N GLY A 96 1.66 -17.54 -9.44
CA GLY A 96 1.66 -16.12 -9.77
C GLY A 96 2.95 -15.45 -9.30
N VAL A 97 3.32 -14.35 -9.91
CA VAL A 97 4.46 -13.56 -9.45
C VAL A 97 4.05 -12.71 -8.24
N THR A 98 4.80 -12.83 -7.14
CA THR A 98 4.53 -12.06 -5.91
C THR A 98 4.55 -10.56 -6.20
N GLY A 99 3.49 -9.87 -5.76
CA GLY A 99 3.26 -8.44 -5.98
C GLY A 99 2.81 -8.06 -7.40
N ALA A 100 2.58 -9.03 -8.28
CA ALA A 100 1.89 -8.87 -9.56
C ALA A 100 0.73 -9.88 -9.67
N THR A 101 0.02 -10.12 -8.56
CA THR A 101 -1.03 -11.14 -8.46
C THR A 101 -2.20 -10.85 -9.39
N MET A 102 -2.65 -9.60 -9.49
CA MET A 102 -3.74 -9.20 -10.37
C MET A 102 -3.38 -9.44 -11.85
N THR A 103 -2.19 -9.00 -12.27
CA THR A 103 -1.66 -9.25 -13.62
C THR A 103 -1.50 -10.74 -13.90
N SER A 104 -0.95 -11.51 -12.95
CA SER A 104 -0.76 -12.96 -13.09
C SER A 104 -2.09 -13.69 -13.29
N ASN A 105 -3.11 -13.29 -12.52
CA ASN A 105 -4.45 -13.86 -12.63
C ASN A 105 -5.15 -13.43 -13.93
N ALA A 106 -4.94 -12.19 -14.39
CA ALA A 106 -5.43 -11.70 -15.68
C ALA A 106 -4.87 -12.55 -16.83
N VAL A 107 -3.56 -12.84 -16.84
CA VAL A 107 -2.95 -13.74 -17.83
C VAL A 107 -3.61 -15.12 -17.79
N LYS A 108 -3.73 -15.75 -16.60
CA LYS A 108 -4.34 -17.09 -16.48
C LYS A 108 -5.78 -17.12 -16.98
N LYS A 109 -6.58 -16.09 -16.65
CA LYS A 109 -7.97 -15.96 -17.13
C LYS A 109 -8.04 -15.75 -18.64
N ALA A 110 -7.18 -14.88 -19.19
CA ALA A 110 -7.14 -14.62 -20.63
C ALA A 110 -6.69 -15.88 -21.41
N VAL A 111 -5.69 -16.63 -20.90
CA VAL A 111 -5.33 -17.93 -21.48
C VAL A 111 -6.51 -18.90 -21.42
N SER A 112 -7.20 -19.01 -20.28
CA SER A 112 -8.40 -19.85 -20.15
C SER A 112 -9.48 -19.48 -21.17
N ALA A 113 -9.72 -18.19 -21.39
CA ALA A 113 -10.68 -17.71 -22.38
C ALA A 113 -10.25 -18.05 -23.81
N ALA A 114 -8.97 -17.83 -24.15
CA ALA A 114 -8.41 -18.18 -25.47
C ALA A 114 -8.46 -19.70 -25.73
N LEU A 115 -8.15 -20.53 -24.74
CA LEU A 115 -8.28 -22.00 -24.84
C LEU A 115 -9.74 -22.42 -25.07
N SER A 116 -10.69 -21.77 -24.39
CA SER A 116 -12.12 -22.03 -24.59
C SER A 116 -12.56 -21.68 -26.01
N GLN A 117 -12.06 -20.57 -26.59
CA GLN A 117 -12.32 -20.20 -27.99
C GLN A 117 -11.79 -21.26 -28.98
N ALA A 118 -10.68 -21.94 -28.64
CA ALA A 118 -10.12 -23.03 -29.44
C ALA A 118 -10.92 -24.34 -29.36
N GLY A 119 -11.96 -24.41 -28.53
CA GLY A 119 -12.71 -25.63 -28.24
C GLY A 119 -12.02 -26.58 -27.27
N ALA A 120 -10.98 -26.13 -26.55
CA ALA A 120 -10.29 -26.95 -25.56
C ALA A 120 -11.06 -27.01 -24.23
N ASP A 121 -11.08 -28.19 -23.60
CA ASP A 121 -11.53 -28.34 -22.21
C ASP A 121 -10.47 -27.77 -21.27
N VAL A 122 -10.77 -26.61 -20.68
CA VAL A 122 -9.87 -25.90 -19.76
C VAL A 122 -9.50 -26.74 -18.53
N ALA A 123 -10.36 -27.70 -18.13
CA ALA A 123 -10.07 -28.58 -16.99
C ALA A 123 -8.79 -29.42 -17.20
N ARG A 124 -8.42 -29.72 -18.46
CA ARG A 124 -7.18 -30.42 -18.80
C ARG A 124 -5.92 -29.68 -18.35
N TYR A 125 -5.97 -28.36 -18.26
CA TYR A 125 -4.82 -27.51 -17.91
C TYR A 125 -4.80 -27.17 -16.42
N GLN A 126 -5.47 -27.94 -15.57
CA GLN A 126 -5.49 -27.72 -14.12
C GLN A 126 -4.52 -28.66 -13.36
N GLY A 127 -3.55 -29.27 -14.07
CA GLY A 127 -2.54 -30.13 -13.45
C GLY A 127 -1.69 -29.39 -12.42
N LYS A 128 -1.43 -30.01 -11.25
CA LYS A 128 -0.54 -29.41 -10.24
C LYS A 128 0.88 -29.28 -10.81
N VAL A 129 1.51 -28.13 -10.59
CA VAL A 129 2.92 -27.92 -10.90
C VAL A 129 3.72 -28.26 -9.65
N ALA A 130 4.51 -29.33 -9.71
CA ALA A 130 5.35 -29.75 -8.60
C ALA A 130 6.61 -28.88 -8.53
N LYS A 131 6.86 -28.28 -7.36
CA LYS A 131 8.13 -27.62 -7.05
C LYS A 131 9.20 -28.67 -6.73
N GLN A 132 10.41 -28.50 -7.26
CA GLN A 132 11.53 -29.45 -7.11
C GLN A 132 12.83 -28.77 -6.62
N GLY A 133 12.72 -27.56 -6.05
CA GLY A 133 13.86 -26.86 -5.47
C GLY A 133 14.56 -27.68 -4.40
N GLN A 134 15.88 -27.68 -4.41
CA GLN A 134 16.68 -28.33 -3.36
C GLN A 134 16.74 -27.47 -2.11
N ASP A 135 16.78 -28.12 -0.95
CA ASP A 135 17.02 -27.46 0.32
C ASP A 135 18.49 -27.03 0.41
N GLU A 136 18.72 -25.84 0.95
CA GLU A 136 20.03 -25.20 1.09
C GLU A 136 20.24 -24.67 2.50
N GLU A 137 21.50 -24.58 2.92
CA GLU A 137 21.89 -24.03 4.20
C GLU A 137 23.03 -23.03 4.04
N THR A 138 23.00 -21.94 4.81
CA THR A 138 24.05 -20.92 4.81
C THR A 138 24.24 -20.30 6.18
N SER A 139 25.40 -19.68 6.39
CA SER A 139 25.76 -19.02 7.66
C SER A 139 26.27 -17.60 7.41
N VAL A 140 25.73 -16.64 8.17
CA VAL A 140 26.10 -15.22 8.11
C VAL A 140 26.17 -14.61 9.52
N ASP A 141 26.72 -13.41 9.65
CA ASP A 141 26.67 -12.70 10.94
C ASP A 141 25.30 -12.06 11.14
N VAL A 142 24.76 -11.42 10.10
CA VAL A 142 23.45 -10.74 10.11
C VAL A 142 22.63 -11.16 8.90
N VAL A 143 21.38 -11.53 9.11
CA VAL A 143 20.39 -11.67 8.04
C VAL A 143 19.32 -10.58 8.15
N VAL A 144 19.01 -9.93 7.04
CA VAL A 144 17.98 -8.89 6.93
C VAL A 144 16.81 -9.43 6.12
N VAL A 145 15.61 -9.37 6.66
CA VAL A 145 14.39 -9.88 6.03
C VAL A 145 13.59 -8.71 5.46
N GLY A 146 13.63 -8.54 4.14
CA GLY A 146 12.97 -7.46 3.43
C GLY A 146 13.98 -6.45 2.87
N GLY A 147 13.83 -6.16 1.58
CA GLY A 147 14.71 -5.31 0.80
C GLY A 147 14.21 -3.88 0.60
N GLY A 148 13.30 -3.41 1.44
CA GLY A 148 12.78 -2.03 1.42
C GLY A 148 13.72 -1.02 2.10
N VAL A 149 13.25 0.22 2.27
CA VAL A 149 14.01 1.34 2.86
C VAL A 149 14.84 0.96 4.10
N SER A 150 14.17 0.42 5.12
CA SER A 150 14.82 0.08 6.39
C SER A 150 15.76 -1.12 6.25
N GLY A 151 15.43 -2.06 5.35
CA GLY A 151 16.26 -3.21 5.02
C GLY A 151 17.56 -2.78 4.33
N THR A 152 17.47 -1.91 3.33
CA THR A 152 18.64 -1.31 2.64
C THR A 152 19.57 -0.62 3.63
N ALA A 153 19.01 0.24 4.50
CA ALA A 153 19.77 0.96 5.50
C ALA A 153 20.43 0.01 6.51
N ALA A 154 19.72 -1.01 6.98
CA ALA A 154 20.24 -2.00 7.91
C ALA A 154 21.39 -2.83 7.29
N ALA A 155 21.20 -3.32 6.06
CA ALA A 155 22.20 -4.14 5.39
C ALA A 155 23.50 -3.38 5.12
N LEU A 156 23.42 -2.19 4.53
CA LEU A 156 24.59 -1.37 4.25
C LEU A 156 25.32 -0.96 5.53
N ALA A 157 24.58 -0.51 6.54
CA ALA A 157 25.18 -0.08 7.81
C ALA A 157 25.85 -1.23 8.58
N ALA A 158 25.30 -2.44 8.53
CA ALA A 158 25.93 -3.63 9.09
C ALA A 158 27.19 -4.04 8.31
N ALA A 159 27.13 -4.01 6.98
CA ALA A 159 28.27 -4.34 6.11
C ALA A 159 29.43 -3.34 6.28
N GLU A 160 29.15 -2.04 6.43
CA GLU A 160 30.18 -1.02 6.74
C GLU A 160 30.90 -1.27 8.08
N LYS A 161 30.31 -2.04 8.99
CA LYS A 161 30.96 -2.49 10.24
C LYS A 161 31.75 -3.79 10.07
N GLY A 162 31.75 -4.38 8.88
CA GLY A 162 32.48 -5.62 8.55
C GLY A 162 31.71 -6.91 8.80
N ALA A 163 30.39 -6.85 9.05
CA ALA A 163 29.57 -8.05 9.20
C ALA A 163 29.35 -8.75 7.85
N LYS A 164 29.31 -10.09 7.84
CA LYS A 164 28.77 -10.84 6.69
C LYS A 164 27.26 -10.74 6.70
N VAL A 165 26.69 -10.12 5.66
CA VAL A 165 25.26 -9.82 5.60
C VAL A 165 24.59 -10.50 4.41
N LEU A 166 23.43 -11.12 4.68
CA LEU A 166 22.51 -11.62 3.67
C LEU A 166 21.18 -10.86 3.78
N VAL A 167 20.67 -10.37 2.66
CA VAL A 167 19.30 -9.85 2.53
C VAL A 167 18.45 -10.89 1.81
N ILE A 168 17.27 -11.19 2.35
CA ILE A 168 16.24 -11.95 1.63
C ILE A 168 15.05 -11.04 1.31
N GLU A 169 14.53 -11.11 0.09
CA GLU A 169 13.40 -10.32 -0.40
C GLU A 169 12.42 -11.24 -1.13
N LYS A 170 11.13 -11.16 -0.81
CA LYS A 170 10.10 -12.00 -1.43
C LYS A 170 9.74 -11.54 -2.84
N MET A 171 9.90 -10.25 -3.11
CA MET A 171 9.65 -9.65 -4.41
C MET A 171 10.78 -9.97 -5.39
N PRO A 172 10.52 -9.94 -6.71
CA PRO A 172 11.56 -10.01 -7.72
C PRO A 172 12.44 -8.75 -7.76
N VAL A 173 12.01 -7.65 -7.12
CA VAL A 173 12.66 -6.33 -7.13
C VAL A 173 12.83 -5.80 -5.72
N LEU A 174 13.88 -4.99 -5.52
CA LEU A 174 14.18 -4.32 -4.25
C LEU A 174 13.52 -2.94 -4.15
N GLY A 175 13.57 -2.36 -2.94
CA GLY A 175 13.18 -0.98 -2.65
C GLY A 175 11.86 -0.85 -1.92
N GLY A 176 11.00 -1.86 -1.98
CA GLY A 176 9.73 -1.82 -1.26
C GLY A 176 8.84 -0.63 -1.69
N ALA A 177 7.96 -0.19 -0.79
CA ALA A 177 7.27 1.10 -0.91
C ALA A 177 8.23 2.31 -1.02
N GLY A 178 9.50 2.14 -0.65
CA GLY A 178 10.55 3.14 -0.81
C GLY A 178 10.80 3.56 -2.25
N ARG A 179 10.44 2.74 -3.25
CA ARG A 179 10.54 3.13 -4.68
C ARG A 179 9.72 4.39 -4.99
N MET A 180 8.60 4.59 -4.29
CA MET A 180 7.72 5.77 -4.41
C MET A 180 8.12 6.92 -3.50
N ALA A 181 9.15 6.75 -2.65
CA ALA A 181 9.52 7.79 -1.70
C ALA A 181 10.15 9.00 -2.41
N SER A 182 9.65 10.18 -2.07
CA SER A 182 10.17 11.46 -2.58
C SER A 182 11.14 12.15 -1.61
N GLY A 183 11.25 11.67 -0.37
CA GLY A 183 12.10 12.29 0.65
C GLY A 183 11.89 11.72 2.05
N PHE A 184 12.55 12.30 3.04
CA PHE A 184 12.49 11.87 4.43
C PHE A 184 12.71 13.03 5.41
N THR A 185 12.21 12.88 6.64
CA THR A 185 12.44 13.86 7.72
C THR A 185 13.86 13.74 8.29
N ALA A 186 14.55 14.86 8.45
CA ALA A 186 15.74 14.99 9.27
C ALA A 186 15.89 16.41 9.84
N VAL A 187 16.64 16.53 10.93
CA VAL A 187 16.88 17.81 11.61
C VAL A 187 18.36 17.94 11.96
N GLU A 188 18.89 19.16 11.94
CA GLU A 188 20.31 19.51 12.14
C GLU A 188 21.31 18.97 11.09
N SER A 189 20.82 18.67 9.88
CA SER A 189 21.66 18.15 8.78
C SER A 189 22.67 19.19 8.26
N SER A 190 23.71 18.73 7.55
CA SER A 190 24.67 19.61 6.87
C SER A 190 23.98 20.56 5.87
N LEU A 191 22.97 20.08 5.15
CA LEU A 191 22.17 20.87 4.21
C LEU A 191 21.38 21.98 4.92
N GLN A 192 20.81 21.71 6.10
CA GLN A 192 20.05 22.70 6.87
C GLN A 192 20.97 23.79 7.42
N LYS A 193 22.14 23.37 7.92
CA LYS A 193 23.19 24.29 8.41
C LYS A 193 23.70 25.20 7.31
N ALA A 194 23.92 24.68 6.10
CA ALA A 194 24.33 25.48 4.94
C ALA A 194 23.31 26.56 4.56
N LYS A 195 22.02 26.35 4.86
CA LYS A 195 20.93 27.32 4.66
C LYS A 195 20.65 28.21 5.88
N GLY A 196 21.44 28.10 6.95
CA GLY A 196 21.27 28.89 8.17
C GLY A 196 20.01 28.54 8.99
N MET A 197 19.40 27.37 8.76
CA MET A 197 18.25 26.88 9.52
C MET A 197 18.67 26.50 10.95
N LYS A 198 17.83 26.80 11.96
CA LYS A 198 18.17 26.69 13.39
C LYS A 198 17.21 25.79 14.19
N TYR A 199 16.64 24.78 13.55
CA TYR A 199 15.83 23.76 14.24
C TYR A 199 16.73 22.78 14.99
N THR A 200 16.25 22.22 16.10
CA THR A 200 17.03 21.29 16.93
C THR A 200 16.38 19.92 17.02
N ALA A 201 17.20 18.88 17.22
CA ALA A 201 16.73 17.54 17.52
C ALA A 201 15.86 17.49 18.78
N ALA A 202 16.18 18.32 19.80
CA ALA A 202 15.39 18.43 21.02
C ALA A 202 13.97 18.96 20.74
N GLU A 203 13.85 20.03 19.95
CA GLU A 203 12.56 20.62 19.56
C GLU A 203 11.70 19.61 18.79
N LEU A 204 12.27 18.95 17.78
CA LEU A 204 11.52 17.96 17.00
C LEU A 204 11.12 16.75 17.84
N THR A 205 12.01 16.28 18.73
CA THR A 205 11.71 15.19 19.66
C THR A 205 10.54 15.55 20.57
N GLN A 206 10.57 16.73 21.19
CA GLN A 206 9.52 17.18 22.09
C GLN A 206 8.17 17.26 21.36
N ARG A 207 8.14 17.88 20.18
CA ARG A 207 6.90 18.02 19.39
C ARG A 207 6.31 16.68 18.94
N LEU A 208 7.15 15.71 18.57
CA LEU A 208 6.69 14.36 18.24
C LEU A 208 6.11 13.64 19.46
N LEU A 209 6.74 13.79 20.63
CA LEU A 209 6.22 13.21 21.88
C LEU A 209 4.91 13.86 22.31
N GLU A 210 4.80 15.19 22.21
CA GLU A 210 3.56 15.93 22.48
C GLU A 210 2.43 15.50 21.53
N TYR A 211 2.72 15.38 20.23
CA TYR A 211 1.75 14.88 19.26
C TYR A 211 1.26 13.47 19.63
N ASN A 212 2.19 12.59 20.00
CA ASN A 212 1.89 11.23 20.42
C ASN A 212 1.31 11.15 21.85
N GLN A 213 0.99 12.27 22.49
CA GLN A 213 0.47 12.34 23.86
C GLN A 213 1.37 11.59 24.88
N TYR A 214 2.67 11.55 24.61
CA TYR A 214 3.69 10.82 25.37
C TYR A 214 3.47 9.29 25.47
N LEU A 215 2.62 8.72 24.60
CA LEU A 215 2.34 7.28 24.57
C LEU A 215 3.37 6.49 23.74
N SER A 216 4.17 7.18 22.92
CA SER A 216 5.31 6.57 22.20
C SER A 216 6.54 6.38 23.10
N ASN A 217 7.45 5.49 22.69
CA ASN A 217 8.73 5.23 23.35
C ASN A 217 9.69 6.44 23.22
N GLY A 218 9.74 7.27 24.27
CA GLY A 218 10.60 8.46 24.35
C GLY A 218 12.07 8.23 23.95
N PRO A 219 12.78 7.28 24.57
CA PRO A 219 14.15 6.92 24.18
C PRO A 219 14.30 6.54 22.70
N LEU A 220 13.36 5.80 22.14
CA LEU A 220 13.37 5.45 20.71
C LEU A 220 13.17 6.70 19.84
N THR A 221 12.16 7.53 20.14
CA THR A 221 11.88 8.77 19.39
C THR A 221 13.10 9.67 19.37
N LYS A 222 13.71 9.91 20.54
CA LYS A 222 14.93 10.72 20.64
C LYS A 222 16.05 10.14 19.77
N ARG A 223 16.32 8.83 19.87
CA ARG A 223 17.42 8.21 19.12
C ARG A 223 17.22 8.27 17.60
N ILE A 224 15.98 8.11 17.12
CA ILE A 224 15.64 8.25 15.71
C ILE A 224 15.90 9.69 15.23
N VAL A 225 15.46 10.68 15.99
CA VAL A 225 15.64 12.10 15.66
C VAL A 225 17.13 12.49 15.69
N ASP A 226 17.86 12.12 16.73
CA ASP A 226 19.30 12.37 16.87
C ASP A 226 20.11 11.76 15.70
N LYS A 227 19.71 10.58 15.21
CA LYS A 227 20.40 9.91 14.10
C LYS A 227 20.21 10.63 12.75
N SER A 228 19.10 11.36 12.60
CA SER A 228 18.59 11.83 11.30
C SER A 228 19.57 12.73 10.53
N ALA A 229 20.23 13.70 11.19
CA ALA A 229 21.25 14.55 10.56
C ALA A 229 22.34 13.72 9.88
N SER A 230 22.93 12.80 10.66
CA SER A 230 24.04 11.97 10.17
C SER A 230 23.61 11.01 9.06
N THR A 231 22.32 10.72 8.94
CA THR A 231 21.77 9.85 7.89
C THR A 231 21.65 10.60 6.56
N VAL A 232 21.33 11.90 6.58
CA VAL A 232 21.43 12.75 5.39
C VAL A 232 22.85 12.71 4.83
N ASP A 233 23.86 12.98 5.66
CA ASP A 233 25.26 13.00 5.23
C ASP A 233 25.74 11.64 4.76
N TRP A 234 25.28 10.57 5.40
CA TRP A 234 25.59 9.20 5.02
C TRP A 234 25.00 8.82 3.66
N MET A 235 23.76 9.21 3.36
CA MET A 235 23.16 8.99 2.05
C MET A 235 23.91 9.77 0.95
N ILE A 236 24.30 11.02 1.21
CA ILE A 236 25.11 11.83 0.29
C ILE A 236 26.47 11.18 0.03
N LYS A 237 27.15 10.70 1.08
CA LYS A 237 28.43 9.98 0.98
C LYS A 237 28.34 8.78 0.03
N HIS A 238 27.21 8.09 0.02
CA HIS A 238 26.97 6.93 -0.86
C HIS A 238 26.38 7.30 -2.23
N GLY A 239 26.37 8.58 -2.61
CA GLY A 239 25.97 9.03 -3.94
C GLY A 239 24.48 9.27 -4.11
N VAL A 240 23.71 9.37 -3.03
CA VAL A 240 22.32 9.83 -3.12
C VAL A 240 22.28 11.36 -3.15
N GLU A 241 21.65 11.91 -4.17
CA GLU A 241 21.46 13.36 -4.29
C GLU A 241 20.25 13.82 -3.48
N LEU A 242 20.52 14.68 -2.49
CA LEU A 242 19.51 15.27 -1.61
C LEU A 242 19.52 16.79 -1.72
N ASP A 243 18.34 17.40 -1.58
CA ASP A 243 18.20 18.82 -1.31
C ASP A 243 17.14 19.11 -0.25
N ILE A 244 17.22 20.31 0.32
CA ILE A 244 16.11 20.88 1.08
C ILE A 244 15.30 21.69 0.09
N VAL A 245 14.04 21.31 -0.04
CA VAL A 245 13.07 22.01 -0.86
C VAL A 245 13.00 23.47 -0.40
N GLU A 246 13.42 24.40 -1.26
CA GLU A 246 13.17 25.82 -1.02
C GLU A 246 11.69 26.06 -1.29
N THR A 247 10.91 26.10 -0.21
CA THR A 247 9.51 26.45 -0.30
C THR A 247 9.41 27.88 -0.80
N THR A 248 8.90 28.08 -2.02
CA THR A 248 8.15 29.30 -2.24
C THR A 248 6.98 29.24 -1.25
N ARG A 249 6.88 30.22 -0.36
CA ARG A 249 5.73 30.32 0.58
C ARG A 249 4.42 30.66 -0.14
N ASP A 250 4.45 30.69 -1.47
CA ASP A 250 3.27 30.71 -2.32
C ASP A 250 2.64 29.32 -2.34
N ALA A 251 1.47 29.19 -1.71
CA ALA A 251 0.67 27.97 -1.68
C ALA A 251 0.31 27.43 -3.08
N LYS A 252 0.41 28.26 -4.14
CA LYS A 252 0.19 27.86 -5.55
C LYS A 252 1.44 27.28 -6.22
N GLN A 253 2.62 27.47 -5.64
CA GLN A 253 3.91 27.03 -6.20
C GLN A 253 4.67 26.08 -5.26
N SER A 254 4.11 25.80 -4.08
CA SER A 254 4.76 25.00 -3.05
C SER A 254 4.79 23.51 -3.40
N SER A 255 5.95 22.88 -3.22
CA SER A 255 6.11 21.43 -3.32
C SER A 255 6.00 20.72 -1.96
N VAL A 256 5.69 21.47 -0.90
CA VAL A 256 5.32 20.95 0.41
C VAL A 256 3.80 21.05 0.59
N GLN A 257 3.24 20.20 1.45
CA GLN A 257 1.82 20.28 1.83
C GLN A 257 1.49 21.66 2.39
N GLN A 258 0.44 22.32 1.88
CA GLN A 258 0.18 23.73 2.20
C GLN A 258 -0.08 23.97 3.69
N ALA A 259 -0.65 22.98 4.41
CA ALA A 259 -0.84 23.08 5.85
C ALA A 259 0.48 23.21 6.65
N HIS A 260 1.61 22.79 6.07
CA HIS A 260 2.91 22.87 6.74
C HIS A 260 3.54 24.27 6.60
N LEU A 261 3.03 25.14 5.73
CA LEU A 261 3.56 26.49 5.52
C LEU A 261 3.34 27.42 6.72
N GLU A 262 2.40 27.09 7.60
CA GLU A 262 2.10 27.85 8.83
C GLU A 262 3.08 27.55 9.97
N ASP A 263 3.77 26.40 9.93
CA ASP A 263 4.71 25.94 10.95
C ASP A 263 6.02 25.49 10.28
N PRO A 264 7.00 26.39 10.13
CA PRO A 264 8.19 26.18 9.28
C PRO A 264 8.97 24.90 9.57
N ILE A 265 9.01 24.41 10.82
CA ILE A 265 9.69 23.15 11.13
C ILE A 265 9.01 21.95 10.47
N LYS A 266 7.71 21.99 10.15
CA LYS A 266 7.02 20.89 9.46
C LYS A 266 7.37 20.80 7.97
N SER A 267 7.79 21.91 7.35
CA SER A 267 8.26 21.95 5.96
C SER A 267 9.78 21.78 5.85
N ASP A 268 10.55 22.42 6.73
CA ASP A 268 11.99 22.60 6.56
C ASP A 268 12.84 21.41 7.04
N VAL A 269 12.23 20.44 7.71
CA VAL A 269 12.84 19.15 8.07
C VAL A 269 12.75 18.12 6.96
N TYR A 270 12.07 18.43 5.85
CA TYR A 270 11.94 17.52 4.73
C TYR A 270 13.13 17.60 3.78
N HIS A 271 13.78 16.45 3.57
CA HIS A 271 14.90 16.30 2.64
C HIS A 271 14.43 15.50 1.44
N ARG A 272 14.39 16.15 0.27
CA ARG A 272 13.92 15.53 -0.97
C ARG A 272 15.04 14.73 -1.62
N ILE A 273 14.66 13.58 -2.19
CA ILE A 273 15.51 12.72 -3.00
C ILE A 273 15.34 13.16 -4.45
N LYS A 274 16.39 13.76 -5.07
CA LYS A 274 16.27 14.40 -6.40
C LYS A 274 15.90 13.42 -7.52
N ASN A 275 16.50 12.23 -7.49
CA ASN A 275 16.35 11.22 -8.55
C ASN A 275 15.30 10.15 -8.20
N GLY A 276 14.44 10.41 -7.20
CA GLY A 276 13.43 9.49 -6.71
C GLY A 276 13.97 8.35 -5.83
N GLY A 277 13.07 7.76 -5.04
CA GLY A 277 13.39 6.71 -4.09
C GLY A 277 13.99 5.47 -4.74
N GLU A 278 13.47 5.03 -5.89
CA GLU A 278 14.03 3.86 -6.60
C GLU A 278 15.53 4.01 -6.88
N ALA A 279 15.95 5.14 -7.47
CA ALA A 279 17.35 5.38 -7.77
C ALA A 279 18.19 5.43 -6.49
N ALA A 280 17.70 6.12 -5.45
CA ALA A 280 18.42 6.24 -4.19
C ALA A 280 18.67 4.88 -3.52
N TYR A 281 17.64 4.04 -3.38
CA TYR A 281 17.80 2.75 -2.71
C TYR A 281 18.57 1.75 -3.58
N LYS A 282 18.49 1.85 -4.91
CA LYS A 282 19.37 1.10 -5.80
C LYS A 282 20.83 1.48 -5.56
N THR A 283 21.15 2.78 -5.52
CA THR A 283 22.51 3.25 -5.25
C THR A 283 23.06 2.70 -3.94
N LEU A 284 22.27 2.72 -2.87
CA LEU A 284 22.70 2.15 -1.59
C LEU A 284 22.90 0.62 -1.64
N TYR A 285 22.10 -0.11 -2.42
CA TYR A 285 22.32 -1.54 -2.65
C TYR A 285 23.57 -1.84 -3.48
N ASP A 286 23.88 -1.00 -4.47
CA ASP A 286 25.11 -1.13 -5.24
C ASP A 286 26.33 -0.94 -4.32
N GLU A 287 26.27 -0.01 -3.37
CA GLU A 287 27.29 0.17 -2.32
C GLU A 287 27.38 -1.04 -1.38
N PHE A 288 26.25 -1.61 -0.98
CA PHE A 288 26.20 -2.83 -0.16
C PHE A 288 26.87 -4.01 -0.85
N ALA A 289 26.63 -4.19 -2.16
CA ALA A 289 27.23 -5.25 -2.95
C ALA A 289 28.76 -5.10 -3.05
N LYS A 290 29.29 -3.87 -3.15
CA LYS A 290 30.74 -3.60 -3.14
C LYS A 290 31.42 -4.03 -1.85
N LEU A 291 30.69 -4.08 -0.74
CA LEU A 291 31.17 -4.58 0.55
C LEU A 291 31.04 -6.11 0.71
N GLY A 292 30.67 -6.84 -0.35
CA GLY A 292 30.48 -8.29 -0.32
C GLY A 292 29.12 -8.74 0.22
N GLY A 293 28.17 -7.80 0.36
CA GLY A 293 26.79 -8.09 0.74
C GLY A 293 26.08 -8.97 -0.29
N LYS A 294 25.24 -9.90 0.18
CA LYS A 294 24.46 -10.80 -0.69
C LYS A 294 22.98 -10.48 -0.60
N VAL A 295 22.28 -10.59 -1.73
CA VAL A 295 20.83 -10.42 -1.82
C VAL A 295 20.22 -11.63 -2.53
N LEU A 296 19.16 -12.20 -1.96
CA LEU A 296 18.33 -13.23 -2.58
C LEU A 296 16.91 -12.69 -2.73
N THR A 297 16.50 -12.39 -3.97
CA THR A 297 15.12 -12.04 -4.31
C THR A 297 14.27 -13.30 -4.48
N LYS A 298 12.94 -13.13 -4.63
CA LYS A 298 11.98 -14.25 -4.69
C LYS A 298 12.18 -15.30 -3.57
N THR A 299 12.56 -14.83 -2.38
CA THR A 299 12.89 -15.66 -1.21
C THR A 299 12.10 -15.17 0.00
N VAL A 300 11.17 -15.98 0.49
CA VAL A 300 10.18 -15.60 1.50
C VAL A 300 10.60 -16.14 2.87
N GLY A 301 10.88 -15.28 3.85
CA GLY A 301 11.09 -15.70 5.24
C GLY A 301 9.81 -16.30 5.84
N LYS A 302 9.90 -17.46 6.50
CA LYS A 302 8.75 -18.22 7.02
C LYS A 302 8.75 -18.34 8.54
N SER A 303 9.90 -18.59 9.16
CA SER A 303 10.01 -18.78 10.61
C SER A 303 11.41 -18.43 11.12
N LEU A 304 11.51 -18.08 12.40
CA LEU A 304 12.79 -17.87 13.08
C LEU A 304 13.29 -19.18 13.69
N LEU A 305 14.61 -19.33 13.74
CA LEU A 305 15.27 -20.38 14.53
C LEU A 305 15.56 -19.83 15.92
N GLN A 306 15.25 -20.60 16.97
CA GLN A 306 15.55 -20.24 18.35
C GLN A 306 16.25 -21.38 19.08
N ASP A 307 17.17 -21.04 19.98
CA ASP A 307 17.75 -22.00 20.92
C ASP A 307 16.85 -22.21 22.15
N ASP A 308 17.22 -23.15 23.02
CA ASP A 308 16.47 -23.50 24.23
C ASP A 308 16.33 -22.35 25.24
N LYS A 309 17.11 -21.27 25.08
CA LYS A 309 17.06 -20.07 25.91
C LYS A 309 16.25 -18.95 25.25
N GLY A 310 15.64 -19.22 24.10
CA GLY A 310 14.83 -18.27 23.34
C GLY A 310 15.63 -17.28 22.49
N LYS A 311 16.97 -17.42 22.40
CA LYS A 311 17.79 -16.57 21.51
C LYS A 311 17.50 -16.94 20.06
N VAL A 312 17.29 -15.93 19.22
CA VAL A 312 17.16 -16.13 17.77
C VAL A 312 18.52 -16.39 17.15
N THR A 313 18.63 -17.48 16.39
CA THR A 313 19.89 -17.98 15.80
C THR A 313 19.84 -18.09 14.27
N GLY A 314 18.79 -17.56 13.66
CA GLY A 314 18.60 -17.64 12.21
C GLY A 314 17.14 -17.63 11.80
N LEU A 315 16.89 -18.06 10.57
CA LEU A 315 15.54 -18.21 10.01
C LEU A 315 15.48 -19.30 8.95
N ILE A 316 14.26 -19.75 8.66
CA ILE A 316 13.91 -20.59 7.52
C ILE A 316 13.19 -19.71 6.49
N ALA A 317 13.60 -19.81 5.23
CA ALA A 317 12.97 -19.18 4.08
C ALA A 317 12.57 -20.20 3.01
N GLU A 318 11.67 -19.81 2.11
CA GLU A 318 11.26 -20.57 0.93
C GLU A 318 11.72 -19.83 -0.33
N LYS A 319 12.45 -20.52 -1.20
CA LYS A 319 12.89 -20.02 -2.51
C LYS A 319 11.77 -20.12 -3.55
N ALA A 320 11.92 -19.42 -4.66
CA ALA A 320 10.97 -19.47 -5.79
C ALA A 320 10.74 -20.89 -6.33
N ASP A 321 11.79 -21.72 -6.36
CA ASP A 321 11.77 -23.11 -6.83
C ASP A 321 11.11 -24.08 -5.82
N GLY A 322 10.70 -23.58 -4.65
CA GLY A 322 10.11 -24.32 -3.54
C GLY A 322 11.10 -24.97 -2.57
N GLY A 323 12.40 -24.84 -2.83
CA GLY A 323 13.42 -25.34 -1.90
C GLY A 323 13.47 -24.50 -0.62
N GLN A 324 13.72 -25.16 0.51
CA GLN A 324 13.93 -24.48 1.77
C GLN A 324 15.33 -23.86 1.82
N LEU A 325 15.46 -22.66 2.37
CA LEU A 325 16.74 -22.06 2.72
C LEU A 325 16.82 -21.86 4.23
N THR A 326 17.72 -22.60 4.87
CA THR A 326 18.05 -22.41 6.28
C THR A 326 19.22 -21.43 6.40
N VAL A 327 18.99 -20.30 7.08
CA VAL A 327 20.02 -19.28 7.31
C VAL A 327 20.36 -19.26 8.79
N HIS A 328 21.55 -19.74 9.14
CA HIS A 328 22.13 -19.56 10.46
C HIS A 328 22.71 -18.15 10.57
N ALA A 329 22.23 -17.37 11.54
CA ALA A 329 22.66 -15.99 11.74
C ALA A 329 22.79 -15.65 13.22
N LYS A 330 23.80 -14.84 13.57
CA LYS A 330 23.95 -14.36 14.96
C LYS A 330 22.93 -13.27 15.31
N ALA A 331 22.44 -12.55 14.30
CA ALA A 331 21.33 -11.60 14.42
C ALA A 331 20.41 -11.65 13.19
N VAL A 332 19.10 -11.49 13.43
CA VAL A 332 18.05 -11.36 12.42
C VAL A 332 17.41 -9.97 12.56
N ILE A 333 17.37 -9.22 11.46
CA ILE A 333 16.69 -7.92 11.37
C ILE A 333 15.45 -8.05 10.51
N LEU A 334 14.28 -7.88 11.12
CA LEU A 334 12.99 -7.88 10.44
C LEU A 334 12.69 -6.51 9.84
N ALA A 335 12.68 -6.43 8.51
CA ALA A 335 12.51 -5.22 7.70
C ALA A 335 11.50 -5.43 6.54
N SER A 336 10.53 -6.33 6.73
CA SER A 336 9.54 -6.74 5.74
C SER A 336 8.36 -5.77 5.59
N GLY A 337 8.32 -4.71 6.40
CA GLY A 337 7.20 -3.79 6.49
C GLY A 337 6.06 -4.31 7.37
N GLY A 338 4.96 -3.55 7.38
CA GLY A 338 3.78 -3.80 8.21
C GLY A 338 2.80 -4.81 7.62
N PHE A 339 1.52 -4.60 7.88
CA PHE A 339 0.41 -5.43 7.38
C PHE A 339 -0.57 -4.67 6.47
N GLY A 340 -0.15 -3.58 5.83
CA GLY A 340 -1.02 -2.69 5.04
C GLY A 340 -1.79 -3.40 3.93
N ALA A 341 -1.18 -4.35 3.22
CA ALA A 341 -1.84 -5.11 2.16
C ALA A 341 -2.65 -6.32 2.67
N ASN A 342 -2.52 -6.68 3.95
CA ASN A 342 -3.37 -7.69 4.56
C ASN A 342 -4.70 -7.07 4.97
N LYS A 343 -5.65 -6.98 4.02
CA LYS A 343 -6.95 -6.33 4.21
C LYS A 343 -7.65 -6.78 5.49
N LYS A 344 -7.64 -8.08 5.80
CA LYS A 344 -8.25 -8.59 7.03
C LYS A 344 -7.56 -8.02 8.28
N MET A 345 -6.23 -8.09 8.35
CA MET A 345 -5.51 -7.54 9.50
C MET A 345 -5.68 -6.02 9.61
N LEU A 346 -5.73 -5.31 8.48
CA LEU A 346 -5.98 -3.87 8.44
C LEU A 346 -7.38 -3.53 8.94
N ASP A 347 -8.40 -4.25 8.49
CA ASP A 347 -9.80 -4.03 8.90
C ASP A 347 -10.00 -4.33 10.39
N ASP A 348 -9.45 -5.46 10.87
CA ASP A 348 -9.48 -5.84 12.29
C ASP A 348 -8.75 -4.81 13.16
N ALA A 349 -7.59 -4.31 12.69
CA ALA A 349 -6.80 -3.32 13.39
C ALA A 349 -7.49 -1.95 13.43
N MET A 350 -8.09 -1.52 12.33
CA MET A 350 -8.68 -0.19 12.20
C MET A 350 -10.16 -0.16 12.55
N LEU A 351 -10.77 -1.30 12.89
CA LEU A 351 -12.18 -1.43 13.26
C LEU A 351 -13.14 -0.90 12.18
N THR A 352 -12.74 -0.97 10.91
CA THR A 352 -13.56 -0.57 9.75
C THR A 352 -13.07 -1.28 8.49
N GLU A 353 -13.99 -1.61 7.59
CA GLU A 353 -13.66 -2.17 6.27
C GLU A 353 -13.38 -1.08 5.21
N ASN A 354 -13.63 0.20 5.57
CA ASN A 354 -13.56 1.33 4.66
C ASN A 354 -12.19 2.00 4.68
N ILE A 355 -11.14 1.20 4.56
CA ILE A 355 -9.78 1.68 4.31
C ILE A 355 -9.29 1.02 3.05
N PHE A 356 -8.80 1.84 2.13
CA PHE A 356 -8.19 1.38 0.91
C PHE A 356 -6.69 1.16 1.15
N PRO A 357 -6.19 -0.07 1.08
CA PRO A 357 -4.77 -0.33 1.22
C PRO A 357 -4.03 0.06 -0.07
N LEU A 358 -3.09 0.99 0.02
CA LEU A 358 -2.16 1.25 -1.07
C LEU A 358 -1.23 0.03 -1.20
N ALA A 359 -1.42 -0.71 -2.29
CA ALA A 359 -0.85 -2.05 -2.43
C ALA A 359 0.67 -2.03 -2.60
N TRP A 360 1.41 -2.23 -1.51
CA TRP A 360 2.71 -2.90 -1.52
C TRP A 360 2.54 -4.22 -0.79
N PRO A 361 3.06 -5.37 -1.24
CA PRO A 361 2.74 -6.65 -0.63
C PRO A 361 3.38 -6.81 0.75
N ASN A 362 2.92 -6.10 1.77
CA ASN A 362 3.34 -6.22 3.16
C ASN A 362 2.22 -6.93 3.94
N MET A 363 2.35 -8.25 4.12
CA MET A 363 1.25 -9.08 4.62
C MET A 363 1.33 -9.35 6.13
N GLY A 364 2.37 -8.84 6.79
CA GLY A 364 2.63 -9.05 8.21
C GLY A 364 3.54 -10.24 8.54
N GLU A 365 4.23 -10.86 7.57
CA GLU A 365 5.02 -12.08 7.79
C GLU A 365 6.13 -11.88 8.83
N GLY A 366 6.86 -10.75 8.77
CA GLY A 366 7.87 -10.39 9.76
C GLY A 366 7.29 -10.17 11.16
N LEU A 367 6.08 -9.60 11.24
CA LEU A 367 5.39 -9.41 12.52
C LEU A 367 5.00 -10.75 13.14
N GLU A 368 4.42 -11.65 12.34
CA GLU A 368 4.09 -13.00 12.81
C GLU A 368 5.32 -13.77 13.30
N MET A 369 6.44 -13.68 12.57
CA MET A 369 7.71 -14.26 13.00
C MET A 369 8.16 -13.69 14.35
N ALA A 370 8.12 -12.37 14.53
CA ALA A 370 8.50 -11.73 15.78
C ALA A 370 7.59 -12.13 16.95
N TRP A 371 6.28 -12.16 16.75
CA TRP A 371 5.32 -12.52 17.79
C TRP A 371 5.44 -13.99 18.20
N LYS A 372 5.64 -14.90 17.23
CA LYS A 372 5.89 -16.33 17.51
C LYS A 372 7.18 -16.53 18.32
N ALA A 373 8.19 -15.69 18.11
CA ALA A 373 9.43 -15.72 18.88
C ALA A 373 9.35 -15.10 20.29
N GLY A 374 8.17 -14.59 20.69
CA GLY A 374 7.93 -13.99 22.00
C GLY A 374 7.91 -12.46 22.02
N GLY A 375 8.03 -11.81 20.86
CA GLY A 375 7.97 -10.36 20.75
C GLY A 375 6.59 -9.81 21.10
N ALA A 376 6.53 -8.78 21.93
CA ALA A 376 5.27 -8.17 22.34
C ALA A 376 4.64 -7.36 21.20
N LYS A 377 3.33 -7.52 21.01
CA LYS A 377 2.53 -6.61 20.18
C LYS A 377 2.46 -5.23 20.83
N TRP A 378 2.49 -4.16 20.04
CA TRP A 378 2.23 -2.82 20.55
C TRP A 378 1.55 -1.96 19.47
N ASP A 379 0.57 -1.17 19.90
CA ASP A 379 -0.13 -0.17 19.08
C ASP A 379 -0.80 -0.74 17.83
N MET A 380 -1.37 -1.95 17.97
CA MET A 380 -1.97 -2.68 16.86
C MET A 380 -3.18 -1.98 16.23
N GLN A 381 -3.91 -1.14 16.97
CA GLN A 381 -5.02 -0.34 16.46
C GLN A 381 -4.52 0.91 15.70
N SER A 382 -3.63 0.71 14.73
CA SER A 382 -3.06 1.84 13.96
C SER A 382 -2.54 1.44 12.59
N ALA A 383 -2.83 2.34 11.64
CA ALA A 383 -2.34 2.29 10.28
C ALA A 383 -1.75 3.64 9.87
N LEU A 384 -0.87 3.61 8.87
CA LEU A 384 -0.32 4.80 8.23
C LEU A 384 -1.38 5.32 7.25
N ILE A 385 -2.50 5.80 7.79
CA ILE A 385 -3.56 6.42 7.01
C ILE A 385 -3.09 7.78 6.49
N HIS A 386 -3.33 8.03 5.21
CA HIS A 386 -2.69 9.11 4.49
C HIS A 386 -3.55 9.52 3.29
N ALA A 387 -4.19 10.68 3.40
CA ALA A 387 -5.20 11.18 2.47
C ALA A 387 -6.43 10.24 2.31
N ALA A 388 -7.28 10.58 1.35
CA ALA A 388 -8.36 9.75 0.84
C ALA A 388 -8.30 9.69 -0.69
N GLN A 389 -9.07 8.78 -1.28
CA GLN A 389 -9.26 8.67 -2.73
C GLN A 389 -10.75 8.55 -3.09
N LEU A 390 -11.10 8.88 -4.33
CA LEU A 390 -12.43 8.57 -4.85
C LEU A 390 -12.54 7.08 -5.16
N VAL A 391 -13.71 6.51 -4.91
CA VAL A 391 -13.98 5.09 -5.16
C VAL A 391 -14.37 4.88 -6.64
N ASP A 392 -13.88 3.83 -7.30
CA ASP A 392 -14.27 3.40 -8.66
C ASP A 392 -14.32 4.51 -9.74
N ILE A 393 -13.34 5.42 -9.75
CA ILE A 393 -13.20 6.41 -10.83
C ILE A 393 -12.27 5.84 -11.92
N GLU A 394 -12.78 5.77 -13.15
CA GLU A 394 -11.97 5.33 -14.29
C GLU A 394 -10.90 6.38 -14.67
N PRO A 395 -9.68 5.95 -15.05
CA PRO A 395 -8.66 6.81 -15.65
C PRO A 395 -9.17 7.57 -16.87
N SER A 396 -8.66 8.77 -17.13
CA SER A 396 -8.83 9.40 -18.46
C SER A 396 -7.91 8.73 -19.51
N GLU A 397 -8.33 8.72 -20.78
CA GLU A 397 -7.48 8.25 -21.88
C GLU A 397 -6.14 9.02 -21.92
N GLY A 398 -5.02 8.29 -21.88
CA GLY A 398 -3.66 8.86 -21.98
C GLY A 398 -2.87 9.00 -20.67
N ALA A 399 -3.31 8.38 -19.58
CA ALA A 399 -2.67 8.51 -18.27
C ALA A 399 -1.20 8.02 -18.21
N HIS A 400 -0.34 8.76 -17.51
CA HIS A 400 1.08 8.41 -17.34
C HIS A 400 1.27 7.30 -16.29
N HIS A 401 1.97 6.23 -16.68
CA HIS A 401 2.13 5.00 -15.89
C HIS A 401 3.28 5.16 -14.88
N GLY A 402 2.95 5.47 -13.63
CA GLY A 402 3.85 5.37 -12.48
C GLY A 402 3.17 4.47 -11.44
N GLY A 403 3.84 3.39 -11.05
CA GLY A 403 3.24 2.27 -10.31
C GLY A 403 2.32 2.67 -9.15
N GLY A 404 1.17 2.01 -9.07
CA GLY A 404 0.17 2.21 -8.01
C GLY A 404 -0.57 3.54 -8.16
N ASP A 405 -1.85 3.46 -8.51
CA ASP A 405 -2.82 4.57 -8.57
C ASP A 405 -2.64 5.66 -9.64
N ALA A 406 -1.50 5.84 -10.31
CA ALA A 406 -1.37 6.93 -11.29
C ALA A 406 -2.45 6.93 -12.41
N ALA A 407 -2.99 5.76 -12.76
CA ALA A 407 -4.09 5.68 -13.72
C ALA A 407 -5.43 6.19 -13.15
N ALA A 408 -5.88 5.74 -11.97
CA ALA A 408 -7.14 6.20 -11.37
C ALA A 408 -7.08 7.68 -10.90
N LEU A 409 -5.85 8.17 -10.68
CA LEU A 409 -5.54 9.54 -10.26
C LEU A 409 -5.49 10.56 -11.40
N ASP A 410 -5.62 10.14 -12.66
CA ASP A 410 -5.59 11.07 -13.82
C ASP A 410 -6.97 11.64 -14.19
N SER A 411 -8.03 11.23 -13.51
CA SER A 411 -9.35 11.83 -13.71
C SER A 411 -9.38 13.28 -13.20
N PRO A 412 -9.87 14.26 -13.99
CA PRO A 412 -10.05 15.63 -13.51
C PRO A 412 -10.92 15.74 -12.25
N LEU A 413 -11.79 14.76 -11.98
CA LEU A 413 -12.61 14.68 -10.77
C LEU A 413 -11.79 14.70 -9.47
N ILE A 414 -10.50 14.33 -9.50
CA ILE A 414 -9.58 14.46 -8.36
C ILE A 414 -9.51 15.90 -7.84
N TRP A 415 -9.77 16.91 -8.66
CA TRP A 415 -9.82 18.30 -8.18
C TRP A 415 -10.93 18.51 -7.15
N LEU A 416 -12.07 17.82 -7.28
CA LEU A 416 -13.16 17.89 -6.28
C LEU A 416 -12.74 17.28 -4.95
N LEU A 417 -12.06 16.13 -5.01
CA LEU A 417 -11.48 15.46 -3.84
C LEU A 417 -10.49 16.36 -3.10
N LYS A 418 -9.68 17.10 -3.86
CA LYS A 418 -8.57 17.93 -3.36
C LYS A 418 -8.94 19.38 -3.11
N SER A 419 -10.23 19.64 -2.87
CA SER A 419 -10.78 20.96 -2.62
C SER A 419 -11.58 20.97 -1.31
N PRO A 420 -11.58 22.08 -0.56
CA PRO A 420 -12.35 22.22 0.68
C PRO A 420 -13.84 22.44 0.39
N LEU A 421 -14.49 21.50 -0.31
CA LEU A 421 -15.94 21.46 -0.58
C LEU A 421 -16.69 20.85 0.61
N LEU A 422 -18.03 20.83 0.61
CA LEU A 422 -18.81 20.26 1.71
C LEU A 422 -18.60 18.75 1.83
N TRP A 423 -18.16 18.29 3.00
CA TRP A 423 -18.09 16.87 3.33
C TRP A 423 -19.22 16.47 4.26
N VAL A 424 -19.84 15.31 3.99
CA VAL A 424 -20.83 14.70 4.87
C VAL A 424 -20.50 13.23 5.11
N ASP A 425 -20.81 12.74 6.30
CA ASP A 425 -20.67 11.33 6.64
C ASP A 425 -21.78 10.47 6.02
N VAL A 426 -21.86 9.20 6.44
CA VAL A 426 -22.81 8.21 5.94
C VAL A 426 -24.24 8.41 6.43
N VAL A 427 -24.49 9.34 7.36
CA VAL A 427 -25.83 9.71 7.85
C VAL A 427 -26.22 11.13 7.44
N GLY A 428 -25.38 11.82 6.67
CA GLY A 428 -25.66 13.13 6.09
C GLY A 428 -25.23 14.31 6.95
N GLU A 429 -24.42 14.08 7.98
CA GLU A 429 -23.91 15.13 8.87
C GLU A 429 -22.55 15.62 8.40
N ARG A 430 -22.34 16.94 8.46
CA ARG A 430 -21.00 17.53 8.31
C ARG A 430 -20.21 17.25 9.58
N PHE A 431 -18.95 16.84 9.44
CA PHE A 431 -18.16 16.31 10.57
C PHE A 431 -16.83 17.01 10.82
N ALA A 432 -16.38 17.92 9.95
CA ALA A 432 -15.08 18.58 10.09
C ALA A 432 -14.98 19.90 9.31
N ASP A 433 -13.90 20.64 9.58
CA ASP A 433 -13.37 21.65 8.66
C ASP A 433 -12.71 20.95 7.45
N GLU A 434 -13.26 21.15 6.26
CA GLU A 434 -12.73 20.54 5.03
C GLU A 434 -11.40 21.18 4.59
N GLY A 435 -10.94 22.25 5.25
CA GLY A 435 -9.58 22.79 5.13
C GLY A 435 -8.49 21.81 5.60
N HIS A 436 -8.82 20.77 6.37
CA HIS A 436 -7.87 19.70 6.69
C HIS A 436 -7.36 18.94 5.47
N ILE A 437 -8.00 19.10 4.29
CA ILE A 437 -7.56 18.56 2.99
C ILE A 437 -6.12 18.93 2.61
N TYR A 438 -5.58 20.02 3.18
CA TYR A 438 -4.22 20.50 2.90
C TYR A 438 -3.11 19.78 3.68
N ASP A 439 -3.47 18.82 4.54
CA ASP A 439 -2.56 17.94 5.29
C ASP A 439 -2.99 16.47 5.11
N THR A 440 -2.10 15.60 4.66
CA THR A 440 -2.44 14.20 4.37
C THR A 440 -2.83 13.40 5.61
N ALA A 441 -2.21 13.67 6.75
CA ALA A 441 -2.48 12.96 7.99
C ALA A 441 -3.82 13.42 8.57
N PHE A 442 -4.04 14.74 8.65
CA PHE A 442 -5.28 15.27 9.21
C PHE A 442 -6.48 14.95 8.34
N TRP A 443 -6.35 15.07 7.01
CA TRP A 443 -7.40 14.66 6.08
C TRP A 443 -7.83 13.20 6.31
N ALA A 444 -6.88 12.27 6.40
CA ALA A 444 -7.20 10.87 6.66
C ALA A 444 -7.81 10.67 8.05
N ASN A 445 -7.30 11.34 9.08
CA ASN A 445 -7.80 11.21 10.46
C ASN A 445 -9.26 11.67 10.59
N VAL A 446 -9.63 12.82 10.01
CA VAL A 446 -11.01 13.30 10.08
C VAL A 446 -11.96 12.37 9.31
N ALA A 447 -11.54 11.85 8.15
CA ALA A 447 -12.33 10.87 7.41
C ALA A 447 -12.44 9.51 8.13
N TYR A 448 -11.39 9.09 8.84
CA TYR A 448 -11.41 7.89 9.68
C TYR A 448 -12.36 8.04 10.89
N SER A 449 -12.46 9.25 11.46
CA SER A 449 -13.33 9.52 12.62
C SER A 449 -14.82 9.24 12.36
N VAL A 450 -15.25 9.24 11.10
CA VAL A 450 -16.61 8.92 10.65
C VAL A 450 -16.72 7.55 9.97
N GLY A 451 -15.75 6.66 10.23
CA GLY A 451 -15.77 5.27 9.76
C GLY A 451 -14.96 5.01 8.50
N GLY A 452 -14.14 5.95 8.03
CA GLY A 452 -13.17 5.75 6.94
C GLY A 452 -13.68 6.09 5.54
N HIS A 453 -14.94 6.49 5.40
CA HIS A 453 -15.46 7.01 4.13
C HIS A 453 -16.49 8.10 4.35
N TYR A 454 -16.64 8.95 3.34
CA TYR A 454 -17.53 10.11 3.38
C TYR A 454 -17.94 10.50 1.96
N TYR A 455 -18.82 11.49 1.86
CA TYR A 455 -19.29 12.04 0.59
C TYR A 455 -18.94 13.51 0.45
N ILE A 456 -18.51 13.90 -0.74
CA ILE A 456 -18.36 15.30 -1.14
C ILE A 456 -19.62 15.71 -1.86
N ILE A 457 -20.34 16.71 -1.33
CA ILE A 457 -21.61 17.19 -1.89
C ILE A 457 -21.36 18.45 -2.69
N VAL A 458 -21.77 18.45 -3.95
CA VAL A 458 -21.56 19.57 -4.88
C VAL A 458 -22.79 19.84 -5.72
N ASP A 459 -22.95 21.11 -6.10
CA ASP A 459 -24.00 21.56 -7.00
C ASP A 459 -23.47 21.81 -8.42
N THR A 460 -24.39 21.93 -9.38
CA THR A 460 -24.02 22.08 -10.79
C THR A 460 -23.22 23.36 -11.08
N PRO A 461 -23.54 24.54 -10.50
CA PRO A 461 -22.70 25.73 -10.64
C PRO A 461 -21.25 25.52 -10.17
N THR A 462 -21.04 24.79 -9.07
CA THR A 462 -19.70 24.47 -8.59
C THR A 462 -18.94 23.65 -9.62
N LEU A 463 -19.53 22.57 -10.15
CA LEU A 463 -18.90 21.77 -11.21
C LEU A 463 -18.55 22.62 -12.45
N LYS A 464 -19.44 23.52 -12.86
CA LYS A 464 -19.17 24.45 -13.98
C LYS A 464 -18.03 25.43 -13.68
N SER A 465 -17.84 25.83 -12.43
CA SER A 465 -16.71 26.66 -12.01
C SER A 465 -15.40 25.89 -12.10
N PHE A 466 -15.39 24.61 -11.73
CA PHE A 466 -14.23 23.72 -11.87
C PHE A 466 -13.88 23.48 -13.34
N THR A 467 -14.87 23.26 -14.21
CA THR A 467 -14.66 23.16 -15.68
C THR A 467 -13.96 24.39 -16.25
N LYS A 468 -14.25 25.57 -15.71
CA LYS A 468 -13.63 26.85 -16.11
C LYS A 468 -12.31 27.15 -15.41
N ASN A 469 -11.84 26.26 -14.53
CA ASN A 469 -10.70 26.51 -13.63
C ASN A 469 -10.83 27.84 -12.86
N ALA A 470 -12.03 28.16 -12.38
CA ALA A 470 -12.36 29.42 -11.72
C ALA A 470 -12.48 29.27 -10.19
N MET A 471 -11.68 28.36 -9.61
CA MET A 471 -11.68 28.13 -8.16
C MET A 471 -11.00 29.28 -7.42
N PRO A 472 -11.57 29.77 -6.30
CA PRO A 472 -10.99 30.88 -5.52
C PRO A 472 -9.92 30.44 -4.53
N PHE A 473 -9.66 29.13 -4.42
CA PHE A 473 -8.65 28.52 -3.55
C PHE A 473 -7.71 27.62 -4.37
N PRO A 474 -6.47 27.37 -3.91
CA PRO A 474 -5.58 26.42 -4.56
C PRO A 474 -6.08 24.98 -4.34
N LEU A 475 -5.81 24.10 -5.30
CA LEU A 475 -5.94 22.67 -5.07
C LEU A 475 -4.93 22.23 -4.01
N SER A 476 -5.35 21.30 -3.15
CA SER A 476 -4.44 20.70 -2.18
C SER A 476 -3.24 20.07 -2.89
N GLY A 477 -2.05 20.21 -2.32
CA GLY A 477 -0.83 19.47 -2.68
C GLY A 477 -0.71 18.16 -1.90
N ALA A 478 -1.58 17.92 -0.93
CA ALA A 478 -1.62 16.70 -0.14
C ALA A 478 -2.09 15.51 -0.97
N GLY A 479 -1.46 14.35 -0.78
CA GLY A 479 -1.85 13.11 -1.44
C GLY A 479 -1.36 13.03 -2.89
N PRO A 480 -2.15 12.48 -3.82
CA PRO A 480 -1.72 12.24 -5.20
C PRO A 480 -1.45 13.53 -5.97
N ALA A 481 -0.67 13.45 -7.05
CA ALA A 481 -0.42 14.61 -7.93
C ALA A 481 -1.73 15.16 -8.51
N ASN A 482 -1.80 16.49 -8.69
CA ASN A 482 -2.96 17.11 -9.33
C ASN A 482 -2.91 16.87 -10.84
N PRO A 483 -4.03 16.45 -11.48
CA PRO A 483 -4.15 16.46 -12.94
C PRO A 483 -3.82 17.87 -13.48
N PRO A 484 -3.07 17.97 -14.60
CA PRO A 484 -2.50 19.25 -15.05
C PRO A 484 -3.51 20.21 -15.68
N LYS A 485 -4.71 19.72 -16.05
CA LYS A 485 -5.75 20.50 -16.72
C LYS A 485 -7.13 20.16 -16.15
N PRO A 486 -8.07 21.12 -16.15
CA PRO A 486 -9.47 20.81 -15.86
C PRO A 486 -10.07 19.92 -16.96
N GLY A 487 -11.13 19.18 -16.63
CA GLY A 487 -12.01 18.52 -17.59
C GLY A 487 -13.40 19.15 -17.63
N ASP A 488 -14.33 18.55 -18.37
CA ASP A 488 -15.75 18.87 -18.21
C ASP A 488 -16.32 18.13 -17.00
N PHE A 489 -16.30 18.77 -15.84
CA PHE A 489 -16.72 18.16 -14.58
C PHE A 489 -18.19 17.73 -14.57
N VAL A 490 -19.07 18.42 -15.31
CA VAL A 490 -20.48 18.02 -15.40
C VAL A 490 -20.62 16.75 -16.22
N ALA A 491 -19.97 16.70 -17.39
CA ALA A 491 -20.00 15.51 -18.24
C ALA A 491 -19.32 14.31 -17.56
N LEU A 492 -18.20 14.53 -16.86
CA LEU A 492 -17.50 13.49 -16.10
C LEU A 492 -18.35 12.96 -14.94
N ALA A 493 -18.99 13.84 -14.16
CA ALA A 493 -19.89 13.43 -13.09
C ALA A 493 -21.09 12.63 -13.64
N ASP A 494 -21.69 13.09 -14.74
CA ASP A 494 -22.80 12.38 -15.40
C ASP A 494 -22.37 11.03 -15.97
N ALA A 495 -21.19 10.92 -16.57
CA ALA A 495 -20.64 9.65 -17.03
C ALA A 495 -20.43 8.67 -15.87
N GLY A 496 -19.86 9.14 -14.76
CA GLY A 496 -19.65 8.34 -13.55
C GLY A 496 -20.95 7.80 -12.93
N THR A 497 -22.09 8.47 -13.15
CA THR A 497 -23.40 7.96 -12.69
C THR A 497 -23.96 6.80 -13.53
N ARG A 498 -23.40 6.55 -14.72
CA ARG A 498 -23.87 5.56 -15.70
C ARG A 498 -23.03 4.27 -15.73
N GLY A 499 -21.85 4.24 -15.11
CA GLY A 499 -20.98 3.07 -15.01
C GLY A 499 -21.57 1.99 -14.08
N GLY A 500 -21.41 0.71 -14.44
CA GLY A 500 -22.04 -0.42 -13.77
C GLY A 500 -21.68 -0.62 -12.28
N THR A 501 -22.61 -1.25 -11.55
CA THR A 501 -22.58 -1.78 -10.16
C THR A 501 -22.04 -0.94 -8.99
N SER A 502 -21.30 0.16 -9.16
CA SER A 502 -20.80 0.96 -8.04
C SER A 502 -21.46 2.35 -7.93
N LYS A 503 -21.90 2.70 -6.72
CA LYS A 503 -22.57 3.99 -6.38
C LYS A 503 -21.57 5.12 -6.05
N SER A 504 -20.37 5.11 -6.60
CA SER A 504 -19.32 6.06 -6.20
C SER A 504 -19.64 7.51 -6.53
N ILE A 505 -20.47 7.76 -7.55
CA ILE A 505 -21.04 9.06 -7.86
C ILE A 505 -22.56 8.94 -7.89
N VAL A 506 -23.24 9.72 -7.07
CA VAL A 506 -24.71 9.75 -6.99
C VAL A 506 -25.20 11.09 -7.48
N LYS A 507 -26.22 11.10 -8.35
CA LYS A 507 -26.89 12.31 -8.85
C LYS A 507 -28.34 12.34 -8.38
N GLY A 508 -28.80 13.51 -7.91
CA GLY A 508 -30.20 13.80 -7.59
C GLY A 508 -30.62 15.15 -8.16
N LYS A 509 -31.90 15.30 -8.57
CA LYS A 509 -32.41 16.58 -9.09
C LYS A 509 -32.52 17.64 -7.99
N ASP A 510 -32.74 17.18 -6.76
CA ASP A 510 -32.83 17.95 -5.52
C ASP A 510 -32.12 17.20 -4.37
N ILE A 511 -31.95 17.85 -3.21
CA ILE A 511 -31.25 17.27 -2.06
C ILE A 511 -31.96 16.04 -1.51
N ALA A 512 -33.30 16.00 -1.55
CA ALA A 512 -34.07 14.88 -1.04
C ALA A 512 -33.89 13.62 -1.89
N GLU A 513 -33.92 13.77 -3.23
CA GLU A 513 -33.62 12.69 -4.15
C GLU A 513 -32.15 12.23 -4.02
N LEU A 514 -31.21 13.17 -3.89
CA LEU A 514 -29.80 12.83 -3.69
C LEU A 514 -29.61 11.98 -2.43
N ALA A 515 -30.14 12.43 -1.28
CA ALA A 515 -30.08 11.71 -0.02
C ALA A 515 -30.69 10.30 -0.13
N SER A 516 -31.89 10.19 -0.71
CA SER A 516 -32.57 8.91 -0.90
C SER A 516 -31.72 7.92 -1.72
N ARG A 517 -31.07 8.38 -2.80
CA ARG A 517 -30.19 7.54 -3.63
C ARG A 517 -28.89 7.13 -2.92
N MET A 518 -28.38 7.99 -2.04
CA MET A 518 -27.24 7.70 -1.16
C MET A 518 -27.62 6.70 -0.04
N GLY A 519 -28.91 6.57 0.29
CA GLY A 519 -29.37 5.82 1.46
C GLY A 519 -29.34 6.63 2.76
N ILE A 520 -29.32 7.97 2.64
CA ILE A 520 -29.31 8.92 3.75
C ILE A 520 -30.73 9.47 3.96
N ALA A 521 -31.09 9.77 5.22
CA ALA A 521 -32.34 10.43 5.53
C ALA A 521 -32.40 11.82 4.86
N PRO A 522 -33.41 12.11 4.00
CA PRO A 522 -33.52 13.39 3.29
C PRO A 522 -33.43 14.62 4.19
N GLU A 523 -34.08 14.58 5.35
CA GLU A 523 -34.08 15.68 6.31
C GLU A 523 -32.69 15.95 6.91
N SER A 524 -31.90 14.89 7.14
CA SER A 524 -30.54 15.02 7.69
C SER A 524 -29.64 15.77 6.72
N LEU A 525 -29.56 15.28 5.46
CA LEU A 525 -28.71 15.93 4.46
C LEU A 525 -29.19 17.36 4.15
N LYS A 526 -30.51 17.57 4.10
CA LYS A 526 -31.07 18.91 3.87
C LYS A 526 -30.69 19.89 4.98
N ALA A 527 -30.81 19.49 6.25
CA ALA A 527 -30.44 20.34 7.38
C ALA A 527 -28.95 20.72 7.34
N THR A 528 -28.07 19.76 7.02
CA THR A 528 -26.64 19.99 6.85
C THR A 528 -26.35 20.98 5.70
N VAL A 529 -26.98 20.78 4.54
CA VAL A 529 -26.80 21.67 3.37
C VAL A 529 -27.30 23.09 3.67
N ASP A 530 -28.46 23.24 4.29
CA ASP A 530 -29.02 24.56 4.65
C ASP A 530 -28.10 25.30 5.62
N ARG A 531 -27.60 24.60 6.65
CA ARG A 531 -26.67 25.17 7.65
C ARG A 531 -25.35 25.58 6.99
N TYR A 532 -24.76 24.72 6.17
CA TYR A 532 -23.53 25.02 5.45
C TYR A 532 -23.68 26.22 4.51
N ASN A 533 -24.79 26.30 3.76
CA ASN A 533 -25.09 27.46 2.91
C ASN A 533 -25.23 28.76 3.72
N GLY A 534 -25.78 28.68 4.94
CA GLY A 534 -25.80 29.80 5.90
C GLY A 534 -24.40 30.27 6.26
N ASN A 535 -23.49 29.35 6.59
CA ASN A 535 -22.08 29.65 6.89
C ASN A 535 -21.36 30.27 5.68
N VAL A 536 -21.62 29.76 4.47
CA VAL A 536 -21.07 30.31 3.21
C VAL A 536 -21.52 31.75 2.98
N LYS A 537 -22.81 32.06 3.18
CA LYS A 537 -23.36 33.42 3.05
C LYS A 537 -22.78 34.36 4.10
N ALA A 538 -22.62 33.88 5.33
CA ALA A 538 -22.04 34.66 6.42
C ALA A 538 -20.52 34.82 6.33
N LYS A 539 -19.84 34.04 5.46
CA LYS A 539 -18.38 33.91 5.41
C LYS A 539 -17.76 33.58 6.78
N GLN A 540 -18.50 32.81 7.58
CA GLN A 540 -18.10 32.39 8.92
C GLN A 540 -18.63 30.98 9.18
N ASP A 541 -17.73 30.04 9.46
CA ASP A 541 -18.09 28.69 9.87
C ASP A 541 -18.18 28.61 11.39
N LYS A 542 -19.40 28.53 11.90
CA LYS A 542 -19.68 28.41 13.34
C LYS A 542 -19.64 26.98 13.85
N ASP A 543 -19.46 26.00 12.96
CA ASP A 543 -19.53 24.59 13.31
C ASP A 543 -18.14 24.05 13.60
N PHE A 544 -17.21 24.23 12.65
CA PHE A 544 -15.87 23.65 12.73
C PHE A 544 -14.74 24.66 12.48
N GLY A 545 -15.06 25.95 12.30
CA GLY A 545 -14.04 27.01 12.17
C GLY A 545 -13.33 27.07 10.82
N LYS A 546 -13.91 26.49 9.75
CA LYS A 546 -13.40 26.62 8.38
C LYS A 546 -13.13 28.07 8.01
N LYS A 547 -11.92 28.31 7.49
CA LYS A 547 -11.46 29.64 7.07
C LYS A 547 -12.42 30.27 6.05
N ALA A 548 -12.67 31.57 6.17
CA ALA A 548 -13.60 32.32 5.32
C ALA A 548 -13.29 32.23 3.81
N GLU A 549 -12.01 32.10 3.45
CA GLU A 549 -11.54 31.91 2.07
C GLU A 549 -12.01 30.58 1.44
N TYR A 550 -12.22 29.53 2.25
CA TYR A 550 -12.72 28.24 1.79
C TYR A 550 -14.25 28.16 1.77
N LEU A 551 -14.95 29.11 2.40
CA LEU A 551 -16.42 29.24 2.35
C LEU A 551 -16.88 29.92 1.05
N ALA A 552 -16.43 29.41 -0.09
CA ALA A 552 -16.63 30.05 -1.39
C ALA A 552 -17.77 29.46 -2.23
N TYR A 553 -18.04 28.16 -2.07
CA TYR A 553 -19.09 27.45 -2.80
C TYR A 553 -20.15 26.94 -1.84
N GLY A 554 -21.40 27.30 -2.12
CA GLY A 554 -22.58 26.68 -1.50
C GLY A 554 -23.08 25.49 -2.33
N VAL A 555 -24.08 24.79 -1.80
CA VAL A 555 -24.80 23.71 -2.46
C VAL A 555 -26.25 24.15 -2.62
N GLU A 556 -26.55 24.91 -3.68
CA GLU A 556 -27.84 25.61 -3.80
C GLU A 556 -28.63 25.25 -5.06
N LYS A 557 -27.96 24.93 -6.18
CA LYS A 557 -28.65 24.77 -7.47
C LYS A 557 -28.39 23.42 -8.13
N GLY A 558 -29.44 22.62 -8.20
CA GLY A 558 -29.41 21.27 -8.77
C GLY A 558 -29.20 21.22 -10.30
N PRO A 559 -28.97 20.03 -10.88
CA PRO A 559 -28.78 18.76 -10.18
C PRO A 559 -27.60 18.78 -9.20
N PHE A 560 -27.71 17.95 -8.16
CA PHE A 560 -26.70 17.80 -7.10
C PHE A 560 -26.01 16.45 -7.24
N TYR A 561 -24.75 16.41 -6.81
CA TYR A 561 -23.90 15.24 -6.91
C TYR A 561 -23.23 14.94 -5.57
N ALA A 562 -23.08 13.65 -5.28
CA ALA A 562 -22.29 13.15 -4.16
C ALA A 562 -21.17 12.25 -4.68
N PHE A 563 -19.94 12.52 -4.26
CA PHE A 563 -18.76 11.73 -4.62
C PHE A 563 -18.25 10.98 -3.40
N LYS A 564 -18.22 9.65 -3.47
CA LYS A 564 -17.73 8.80 -2.37
C LYS A 564 -16.21 8.84 -2.32
N ALA A 565 -15.67 9.20 -1.16
CA ALA A 565 -14.24 9.15 -0.86
C ALA A 565 -13.97 8.13 0.26
N VAL A 566 -12.82 7.46 0.21
CA VAL A 566 -12.37 6.46 1.20
C VAL A 566 -10.94 6.75 1.63
N VAL A 567 -10.66 6.57 2.93
CA VAL A 567 -9.32 6.73 3.50
C VAL A 567 -8.33 5.76 2.85
N VAL A 568 -7.13 6.24 2.57
CA VAL A 568 -6.04 5.41 2.05
C VAL A 568 -5.07 5.07 3.18
N SER A 569 -4.55 3.84 3.19
CA SER A 569 -3.50 3.39 4.10
C SER A 569 -2.25 2.97 3.32
N LEU A 570 -1.09 3.51 3.71
CA LEU A 570 0.20 3.13 3.11
C LEU A 570 0.80 1.87 3.75
N SER A 571 0.48 1.59 5.02
CA SER A 571 1.04 0.49 5.83
C SER A 571 0.39 0.44 7.22
N SER A 572 0.91 -0.38 8.13
CA SER A 572 0.62 -0.29 9.57
C SER A 572 1.64 0.60 10.31
N LEU A 573 1.24 1.21 11.43
CA LEU A 573 2.17 1.86 12.38
C LEU A 573 2.37 1.02 13.64
N GLY A 574 1.38 0.19 13.99
CA GLY A 574 1.49 -0.87 14.98
C GLY A 574 2.34 -2.04 14.48
N GLY A 575 2.85 -2.83 15.42
CA GLY A 575 3.76 -3.93 15.11
C GLY A 575 4.33 -4.62 16.35
N VAL A 576 5.62 -4.96 16.30
CA VAL A 576 6.33 -5.55 17.43
C VAL A 576 7.06 -4.48 18.23
N ARG A 577 6.97 -4.53 19.55
CA ARG A 577 7.64 -3.61 20.46
C ARG A 577 9.16 -3.75 20.35
N VAL A 578 9.84 -2.60 20.35
CA VAL A 578 11.31 -2.53 20.35
C VAL A 578 11.82 -1.56 21.42
N ASN A 579 13.07 -1.77 21.84
CA ASN A 579 13.82 -0.80 22.63
C ASN A 579 14.47 0.28 21.74
N SER A 580 15.25 1.20 22.34
CA SER A 580 15.95 2.25 21.60
C SER A 580 17.02 1.72 20.63
N ASP A 581 17.51 0.50 20.81
CA ASP A 581 18.47 -0.16 19.92
C ASP A 581 17.80 -1.00 18.81
N LEU A 582 16.46 -0.90 18.71
CA LEU A 582 15.62 -1.64 17.76
C LEU A 582 15.64 -3.17 17.97
N GLN A 583 16.08 -3.62 19.15
CA GLN A 583 15.91 -5.00 19.56
C GLN A 583 14.44 -5.25 19.88
N VAL A 584 13.90 -6.37 19.40
CA VAL A 584 12.54 -6.80 19.77
C VAL A 584 12.49 -7.10 21.25
N THR A 585 11.45 -6.63 21.94
CA THR A 585 11.25 -6.92 23.38
C THR A 585 10.03 -7.79 23.62
N ASN A 586 10.09 -8.62 24.66
CA ASN A 586 8.92 -9.32 25.18
C ASN A 586 7.99 -8.39 25.98
N ALA A 587 6.96 -8.96 26.62
CA ALA A 587 5.98 -8.21 27.42
C ALA A 587 6.59 -7.55 28.67
N ASP A 588 7.69 -8.11 29.20
CA ASP A 588 8.44 -7.59 30.35
C ASP A 588 9.52 -6.57 29.94
N LEU A 589 9.47 -6.08 28.70
CA LEU A 589 10.41 -5.13 28.12
C LEU A 589 11.84 -5.66 28.00
N GLN A 590 12.05 -6.96 28.14
CA GLN A 590 13.36 -7.59 28.01
C GLN A 590 13.65 -7.86 26.52
N PRO A 591 14.87 -7.54 26.04
CA PRO A 591 15.24 -7.79 24.66
C PRO A 591 15.35 -9.29 24.37
N ILE A 592 14.84 -9.71 23.22
CA ILE A 592 15.02 -11.06 22.68
C ILE A 592 16.37 -11.08 21.97
N ALA A 593 17.31 -11.85 22.51
CA ALA A 593 18.67 -11.91 22.00
C ALA A 593 18.67 -12.34 20.52
N GLY A 594 19.43 -11.61 19.69
CA GLY A 594 19.56 -11.88 18.26
C GLY A 594 18.41 -11.38 17.38
N LEU A 595 17.37 -10.74 17.92
CA LEU A 595 16.21 -10.31 17.15
C LEU A 595 16.02 -8.78 17.14
N TYR A 596 15.87 -8.21 15.95
CA TYR A 596 15.62 -6.79 15.71
C TYR A 596 14.42 -6.61 14.79
N ALA A 597 13.76 -5.46 14.90
CA ALA A 597 12.70 -5.03 13.99
C ALA A 597 12.85 -3.54 13.66
N VAL A 598 12.59 -3.17 12.41
CA VAL A 598 12.78 -1.81 11.90
C VAL A 598 11.64 -1.38 10.98
N GLY A 599 11.52 -0.07 10.71
CA GLY A 599 10.42 0.47 9.91
C GLY A 599 9.06 0.01 10.44
N ASN A 600 8.10 -0.29 9.56
CA ASN A 600 6.75 -0.69 9.96
C ASN A 600 6.65 -2.11 10.59
N ASN A 601 7.75 -2.85 10.76
CA ASN A 601 7.73 -3.99 11.68
C ASN A 601 7.78 -3.52 13.14
N ALA A 602 8.48 -2.42 13.42
CA ALA A 602 8.69 -1.90 14.76
C ALA A 602 7.55 -0.97 15.20
N ALA A 603 7.15 -1.12 16.46
CA ALA A 603 6.20 -0.24 17.14
C ALA A 603 6.89 0.57 18.24
N GLY A 604 6.31 1.73 18.55
CA GLY A 604 6.75 2.61 19.63
C GLY A 604 7.31 3.96 19.19
N PHE A 605 7.53 4.20 17.90
CA PHE A 605 7.87 5.56 17.43
C PHE A 605 6.64 6.45 17.26
N TYR A 606 5.52 5.84 16.86
CA TYR A 606 4.20 6.46 16.75
C TYR A 606 3.33 6.07 17.96
N SER A 607 2.17 6.71 18.09
CA SER A 607 1.09 6.27 18.97
C SER A 607 -0.21 6.13 18.19
N VAL A 608 -1.10 5.23 18.64
CA VAL A 608 -2.41 5.02 18.00
C VAL A 608 -3.36 6.21 18.16
N PRO A 609 -4.33 6.38 17.23
CA PRO A 609 -4.38 5.83 15.88
C PRO A 609 -3.68 6.73 14.83
N GLY A 610 -3.10 7.86 15.24
CA GLY A 610 -2.69 8.94 14.33
C GLY A 610 -1.22 8.94 13.92
N TYR A 611 -0.96 9.33 12.66
CA TYR A 611 0.37 9.64 12.15
C TYR A 611 0.71 11.12 12.39
N PRO A 612 1.90 11.49 12.92
CA PRO A 612 2.29 12.89 13.07
C PRO A 612 2.45 13.61 11.72
N PRO A 613 1.93 14.84 11.56
CA PRO A 613 1.91 15.61 10.31
C PRO A 613 3.27 16.23 10.01
N TYR A 614 4.28 15.38 9.79
CA TYR A 614 5.62 15.76 9.37
C TYR A 614 5.94 15.08 8.04
N GLN A 615 6.35 15.86 7.05
CA GLN A 615 6.66 15.32 5.73
C GLN A 615 7.87 14.39 5.78
N GLY A 616 7.72 13.21 5.18
CA GLY A 616 8.77 12.20 5.12
C GLY A 616 9.01 11.45 6.43
N LEU A 617 8.16 11.57 7.45
CA LEU A 617 8.43 11.02 8.78
C LEU A 617 8.48 9.49 8.79
N ALA A 618 7.57 8.82 8.09
CA ALA A 618 7.60 7.36 7.90
C ALA A 618 8.91 6.89 7.26
N ASN A 619 9.37 7.59 6.23
CA ASN A 619 10.61 7.26 5.54
C ASN A 619 11.85 7.57 6.40
N GLY A 620 11.80 8.67 7.16
CA GLY A 620 12.81 9.04 8.14
C GLY A 620 12.94 7.99 9.25
N PHE A 621 11.82 7.49 9.78
CA PHE A 621 11.83 6.40 10.74
C PHE A 621 12.41 5.12 10.13
N ALA A 622 11.99 4.72 8.91
CA ALA A 622 12.50 3.53 8.25
C ALA A 622 14.02 3.58 8.02
N LEU A 623 14.56 4.67 7.47
CA LEU A 623 16.00 4.86 7.25
C LEU A 623 16.79 4.81 8.56
N ASN A 624 16.38 5.60 9.55
CA ASN A 624 17.13 5.74 10.79
C ASN A 624 17.04 4.48 11.66
N SER A 625 15.87 3.85 11.78
CA SER A 625 15.72 2.57 12.49
C SER A 625 16.55 1.47 11.85
N GLY A 626 16.51 1.35 10.51
CA GLY A 626 17.34 0.43 9.75
C GLY A 626 18.83 0.61 10.05
N ARG A 627 19.33 1.84 9.90
CA ARG A 627 20.75 2.16 10.13
C ARG A 627 21.18 1.89 11.58
N ILE A 628 20.36 2.27 12.57
CA ILE A 628 20.67 2.00 13.99
C ILE A 628 20.71 0.50 14.26
N ALA A 629 19.72 -0.27 13.79
CA ALA A 629 19.67 -1.71 13.99
C ALA A 629 20.84 -2.42 13.31
N GLY A 630 21.19 -2.03 12.08
CA GLY A 630 22.34 -2.59 11.34
C GLY A 630 23.66 -2.35 12.08
N GLU A 631 23.91 -1.13 12.54
CA GLU A 631 25.09 -0.79 13.32
C GLU A 631 25.15 -1.56 14.65
N HIS A 632 24.03 -1.61 15.39
CA HIS A 632 23.97 -2.27 16.69
C HIS A 632 24.10 -3.80 16.56
N ALA A 633 23.39 -4.42 15.60
CA ALA A 633 23.47 -5.84 15.33
C ALA A 633 24.90 -6.25 14.96
N ALA A 634 25.55 -5.54 14.03
CA ALA A 634 26.94 -5.81 13.67
C ALA A 634 27.89 -5.68 14.87
N GLN A 635 27.77 -4.62 15.67
CA GLN A 635 28.56 -4.46 16.89
C GLN A 635 28.34 -5.59 17.90
N SER A 636 27.10 -6.04 18.06
CA SER A 636 26.75 -7.13 18.98
C SER A 636 27.34 -8.48 18.58
N VAL A 637 27.49 -8.75 17.27
CA VAL A 637 27.88 -10.09 16.77
C VAL A 637 29.36 -10.20 16.38
N LEU A 638 30.04 -9.05 16.20
CA LEU A 638 31.46 -8.96 15.87
C LEU A 638 32.36 -8.75 17.10
N LYS A 639 31.80 -8.32 18.24
CA LYS A 639 32.55 -8.28 19.50
C LYS A 639 32.94 -9.72 19.87
N LYS A 640 34.26 -9.96 19.86
CA LYS A 640 34.92 -11.20 20.29
C LYS A 640 34.99 -11.27 21.80
#